data_AF-A0A452QQV5-F1
#
_entry.id   AF-A0A452QQV5-F1
#
_cell.length_a   1.000
_cell.length_b   1.000
_cell.length_c   1.000
_cell.angle_alpha   90.00
_cell.angle_beta   90.00
_cell.angle_gamma   90.00
#
_symmetry.space_group_name_H-M   'P 1'
#
loop_
_entity.id
_entity.type
_entity.pdbx_description
1 polymer ?
#
loop_
_entity_poly.entity_id
_entity_poly.type
_entity_poly.pdbx_seq_one_letter_code
_entity_poly.pdbx_strand_id
1 'polypeptide(L)'
;PGEDFAVVQQEIIMMKDCKHPNIVAYFGSYLRRDKLWICMEFCGGGSLQDIYHVSLIFVFCFLKLQGLCYLHSKGKMHRDIKVYIISDFGVSAQITATIAKRKSFIGTPYWMAPEVAAVERKGGYNQLCDLWAVGITAIELAELQPPMFDLHPMRALFLMTKSNFQPPKLKDKMKWSNSFHHFVKMALTKNPKKRPTAEKLLQHPFVTQPLTRSLAIELLDKVNNPDHSTYHDFDDDDPEPLVAVPHRIHSTSRNVREEKTRSEINCKYILYTLHNLTVRNKISSCNLVTIIFKLFAFVEVMISFLSGNIVLLGYSLFFQMGACFSKVFNGCPLKIHCATSWINPDTRDQYLIFGAEEGIYTLNLNELHETSMEQLFPRRCTWLYVMNNCLLSISGKASQLYSHNLPGLFDYARQMQKLPVSIPAHKLPDRILPRKFAVSAKIPETKWCQKCCVVRNPYTGHKYLCGALQTSIVLLEWVEPMQKFMLIKHIDFPIPCPLRVFEMLVVPEQEYPLVCVGVSRGRDFNQVVRFETVNPNSTSSWFTESDSPQTSVTHVTQLERDTILVCLDCCIKIVNLQGRLKSSRKLSSELTFDFRIESIVCLQDSVLAFWKHGMQGRSFRSNEVIFKNNFCLFITFRVVVLESRPTDNPTANSNLYILAGHENSY
;
A
#
# COMPACT_ATOMS: atom_id res chain seq x y z
N PRO A 1 20.22 -9.55 38.02
CA PRO A 1 20.08 -10.07 36.65
C PRO A 1 19.72 -11.57 36.53
N GLY A 2 19.96 -12.40 37.56
CA GLY A 2 19.72 -13.86 37.48
C GLY A 2 18.29 -14.35 37.79
N GLU A 3 17.47 -13.60 38.55
CA GLU A 3 16.12 -14.07 38.95
C GLU A 3 15.07 -14.03 37.83
N ASP A 4 15.20 -13.12 36.85
CA ASP A 4 14.23 -12.99 35.75
C ASP A 4 14.35 -14.11 34.69
N PHE A 5 15.54 -14.71 34.51
CA PHE A 5 15.73 -15.73 33.48
C PHE A 5 15.02 -17.05 33.81
N ALA A 6 15.01 -17.46 35.09
CA ALA A 6 14.34 -18.67 35.53
C ALA A 6 12.81 -18.61 35.29
N VAL A 7 12.23 -17.41 35.40
CA VAL A 7 10.81 -17.17 35.11
C VAL A 7 10.53 -17.41 33.65
N VAL A 8 11.31 -16.81 32.75
CA VAL A 8 11.06 -16.94 31.31
C VAL A 8 11.38 -18.34 30.78
N GLN A 9 12.38 -19.01 31.39
CA GLN A 9 12.68 -20.42 31.09
C GLN A 9 11.49 -21.34 31.40
N GLN A 10 10.78 -21.08 32.50
CA GLN A 10 9.60 -21.85 32.87
C GLN A 10 8.43 -21.63 31.90
N GLU A 11 8.30 -20.42 31.34
CA GLU A 11 7.33 -20.11 30.28
C GLU A 11 7.57 -20.97 29.05
N ILE A 12 8.83 -21.01 28.61
CA ILE A 12 9.25 -21.78 27.44
C ILE A 12 8.97 -23.26 27.65
N ILE A 13 9.27 -23.81 28.84
CA ILE A 13 8.98 -25.22 29.18
C ILE A 13 7.47 -25.47 29.09
N MET A 14 6.66 -24.58 29.64
CA MET A 14 5.22 -24.74 29.62
C MET A 14 4.63 -24.68 28.21
N MET A 15 5.10 -23.75 27.37
CA MET A 15 4.70 -23.64 25.97
C MET A 15 5.13 -24.86 25.16
N LYS A 16 6.36 -25.35 25.37
CA LYS A 16 6.90 -26.55 24.71
C LYS A 16 6.09 -27.81 25.00
N ASP A 17 5.57 -27.93 26.23
CA ASP A 17 4.78 -29.09 26.69
C ASP A 17 3.31 -29.06 26.25
N CYS A 18 2.82 -27.93 25.73
CA CYS A 18 1.43 -27.77 25.30
C CYS A 18 1.31 -28.02 23.79
N LYS A 19 0.61 -29.08 23.41
CA LYS A 19 0.31 -29.42 22.01
C LYS A 19 -1.19 -29.65 21.86
N HIS A 20 -1.87 -28.64 21.35
CA HIS A 20 -3.31 -28.67 21.13
C HIS A 20 -3.68 -27.68 20.00
N PRO A 21 -4.63 -28.01 19.10
CA PRO A 21 -4.99 -27.13 17.97
C PRO A 21 -5.56 -25.76 18.38
N ASN A 22 -6.01 -25.61 19.62
CA ASN A 22 -6.48 -24.33 20.17
C ASN A 22 -5.46 -23.66 21.10
N ILE A 23 -4.18 -24.03 21.00
CA ILE A 23 -3.07 -23.39 21.72
C ILE A 23 -1.98 -23.11 20.69
N VAL A 24 -1.46 -21.88 20.69
CA VAL A 24 -0.41 -21.47 19.75
C VAL A 24 0.79 -22.40 19.83
N ALA A 25 1.22 -22.95 18.69
CA ALA A 25 2.33 -23.90 18.66
C ALA A 25 3.67 -23.22 18.95
N TYR A 26 4.50 -23.85 19.77
CA TYR A 26 5.86 -23.44 20.05
C TYR A 26 6.85 -24.10 19.08
N PHE A 27 7.74 -23.32 18.45
CA PHE A 27 8.74 -23.81 17.50
C PHE A 27 10.17 -23.81 18.08
N GLY A 28 10.52 -22.85 18.94
CA GLY A 28 11.87 -22.78 19.51
C GLY A 28 12.14 -21.48 20.26
N SER A 29 13.31 -21.39 20.89
CA SER A 29 13.76 -20.16 21.55
C SER A 29 15.25 -19.94 21.36
N TYR A 30 15.66 -18.68 21.24
CA TYR A 30 17.04 -18.27 20.94
C TYR A 30 17.43 -17.12 21.86
N LEU A 31 18.59 -17.21 22.51
CA LEU A 31 19.13 -16.13 23.34
C LEU A 31 20.36 -15.54 22.66
N ARG A 32 20.34 -14.24 22.33
CA ARG A 32 21.47 -13.54 21.71
C ARG A 32 21.59 -12.13 22.26
N ARG A 33 22.76 -11.78 22.82
CA ARG A 33 23.07 -10.44 23.37
C ARG A 33 21.98 -9.97 24.35
N ASP A 34 21.67 -10.79 25.35
CA ASP A 34 20.62 -10.56 26.36
C ASP A 34 19.19 -10.37 25.81
N LYS A 35 18.95 -10.71 24.54
CA LYS A 35 17.61 -10.76 23.94
C LYS A 35 17.16 -12.19 23.73
N LEU A 36 16.05 -12.56 24.36
CA LEU A 36 15.39 -13.83 24.16
C LEU A 36 14.33 -13.72 23.05
N TRP A 37 14.44 -14.58 22.05
CA TRP A 37 13.52 -14.71 20.94
C TRP A 37 12.74 -16.00 21.13
N ILE A 38 11.42 -15.95 21.12
CA ILE A 38 10.54 -17.12 21.23
C ILE A 38 9.83 -17.26 19.88
N CYS A 39 10.11 -18.33 19.16
CA CYS A 39 9.48 -18.64 17.89
C CYS A 39 8.22 -19.48 18.13
N MET A 40 7.10 -18.98 17.63
CA MET A 40 5.78 -19.58 17.75
C MET A 40 5.01 -19.49 16.44
N GLU A 41 3.88 -20.20 16.36
CA GLU A 41 2.95 -20.16 15.25
C GLU A 41 2.46 -18.73 15.00
N PHE A 42 2.49 -18.32 13.73
CA PHE A 42 2.01 -17.01 13.31
C PHE A 42 0.49 -17.03 13.10
N CYS A 43 -0.24 -16.35 13.98
CA CYS A 43 -1.68 -16.16 13.86
C CYS A 43 -2.02 -14.90 13.06
N GLY A 44 -1.98 -14.99 11.72
CA GLY A 44 -2.15 -13.84 10.82
C GLY A 44 -3.53 -13.16 10.81
N GLY A 45 -4.52 -13.69 11.53
CA GLY A 45 -5.90 -13.15 11.58
C GLY A 45 -6.09 -11.94 12.51
N GLY A 46 -5.03 -11.40 13.11
CA GLY A 46 -5.12 -10.24 14.01
C GLY A 46 -5.79 -10.53 15.37
N SER A 47 -6.09 -9.48 16.13
CA SER A 47 -6.81 -9.61 17.40
C SER A 47 -8.32 -9.71 17.16
N LEU A 48 -9.02 -10.52 17.95
CA LEU A 48 -10.47 -10.68 17.82
C LEU A 48 -11.27 -9.44 18.28
N GLN A 49 -10.59 -8.38 18.69
CA GLN A 49 -11.19 -7.11 19.09
C GLN A 49 -11.80 -6.37 17.88
N ASP A 50 -11.59 -6.85 16.65
CA ASP A 50 -12.15 -6.24 15.44
C ASP A 50 -13.39 -7.01 14.89
N ILE A 51 -13.82 -8.10 15.54
CA ILE A 51 -14.85 -9.03 15.00
C ILE A 51 -16.04 -9.17 15.97
N TYR A 52 -16.99 -8.22 15.92
CA TYR A 52 -18.15 -8.16 16.83
C TYR A 52 -19.48 -8.65 16.24
N HIS A 53 -19.55 -9.89 15.74
CA HIS A 53 -20.86 -10.50 15.43
C HIS A 53 -21.32 -11.48 16.50
N VAL A 54 -22.59 -11.33 16.90
CA VAL A 54 -23.35 -12.18 17.84
C VAL A 54 -23.13 -13.67 17.60
N SER A 55 -23.12 -14.05 16.33
CA SER A 55 -23.00 -15.43 15.88
C SER A 55 -21.61 -16.00 16.12
N LEU A 56 -20.57 -15.19 16.28
CA LEU A 56 -19.20 -15.67 16.40
C LEU A 56 -18.77 -15.87 17.85
N ILE A 57 -19.45 -15.20 18.79
CA ILE A 57 -19.17 -15.26 20.24
C ILE A 57 -19.17 -16.71 20.75
N PHE A 58 -20.12 -17.54 20.29
CA PHE A 58 -20.18 -18.92 20.75
C PHE A 58 -19.02 -19.77 20.21
N VAL A 59 -18.60 -19.54 18.97
CA VAL A 59 -17.46 -20.24 18.36
C VAL A 59 -16.19 -19.91 19.13
N PHE A 60 -16.00 -18.63 19.49
CA PHE A 60 -14.87 -18.21 20.31
C PHE A 60 -14.89 -18.83 21.70
N CYS A 61 -16.04 -18.79 22.38
CA CYS A 61 -16.19 -19.44 23.68
C CYS A 61 -15.92 -20.95 23.60
N PHE A 62 -16.39 -21.61 22.54
CA PHE A 62 -16.16 -23.04 22.31
C PHE A 62 -14.67 -23.37 22.14
N LEU A 63 -13.98 -22.70 21.20
CA LEU A 63 -12.55 -22.93 20.94
C LEU A 63 -11.68 -22.63 22.18
N LYS A 64 -12.02 -21.58 22.94
CA LYS A 64 -11.33 -21.27 24.21
C LYS A 64 -11.55 -22.33 25.26
N LEU A 65 -12.79 -22.79 25.43
CA LEU A 65 -13.09 -23.84 26.40
C LEU A 65 -12.39 -25.15 26.05
N GLN A 66 -12.21 -25.49 24.76
CA GLN A 66 -11.41 -26.64 24.33
C GLN A 66 -9.94 -26.51 24.75
N GLY A 67 -9.31 -25.35 24.49
CA GLY A 67 -7.94 -25.07 24.93
C GLY A 67 -7.78 -25.12 26.45
N LEU A 68 -8.73 -24.56 27.21
CA LEU A 68 -8.71 -24.60 28.67
C LEU A 68 -8.95 -25.99 29.23
N CYS A 69 -9.84 -26.78 28.62
CA CYS A 69 -10.06 -28.17 29.02
C CYS A 69 -8.75 -28.97 28.91
N TYR A 70 -8.02 -28.79 27.80
CA TYR A 70 -6.68 -29.37 27.64
C TYR A 70 -5.70 -28.88 28.70
N LEU A 71 -5.57 -27.57 28.92
CA LEU A 71 -4.63 -27.02 29.92
C LEU A 71 -4.93 -27.51 31.33
N HIS A 72 -6.22 -27.50 31.71
CA HIS A 72 -6.67 -27.94 33.04
C HIS A 72 -6.45 -29.44 33.23
N SER A 73 -6.58 -30.26 32.17
CA SER A 73 -6.23 -31.70 32.20
C SER A 73 -4.73 -31.94 32.46
N LYS A 74 -3.88 -30.98 32.10
CA LYS A 74 -2.44 -30.99 32.38
C LYS A 74 -2.07 -30.33 33.71
N GLY A 75 -3.07 -29.93 34.52
CA GLY A 75 -2.86 -29.22 35.79
C GLY A 75 -2.32 -27.80 35.63
N LYS A 76 -2.45 -27.21 34.44
CA LYS A 76 -1.96 -25.86 34.10
C LYS A 76 -3.11 -24.85 34.13
N MET A 77 -2.80 -23.57 34.39
CA MET A 77 -3.75 -22.44 34.41
C MET A 77 -3.28 -21.36 33.44
N HIS A 78 -4.20 -20.74 32.70
CA HIS A 78 -3.85 -19.70 31.74
C HIS A 78 -3.65 -18.33 32.40
N ARG A 79 -4.57 -17.91 33.29
CA ARG A 79 -4.48 -16.71 34.14
C ARG A 79 -4.48 -15.33 33.47
N ASP A 80 -4.29 -15.23 32.15
CA ASP A 80 -4.53 -13.98 31.38
C ASP A 80 -5.43 -14.21 30.15
N ILE A 81 -6.69 -14.58 30.39
CA ILE A 81 -7.65 -14.81 29.31
C ILE A 81 -8.35 -13.48 28.98
N LYS A 82 -8.05 -12.96 27.78
CA LYS A 82 -8.68 -11.78 27.15
C LYS A 82 -9.08 -12.11 25.71
N VAL A 83 -9.73 -11.20 24.98
CA VAL A 83 -10.15 -11.37 23.57
C VAL A 83 -9.04 -11.83 22.61
N TYR A 84 -7.77 -11.59 22.91
CA TYR A 84 -6.64 -12.13 22.14
C TYR A 84 -6.67 -13.67 22.11
N ILE A 85 -6.21 -14.24 20.99
CA ILE A 85 -5.98 -15.69 20.82
C ILE A 85 -5.19 -16.21 22.03
N ILE A 86 -5.31 -17.50 22.35
CA ILE A 86 -4.51 -18.21 23.38
C ILE A 86 -3.02 -18.13 22.99
N SER A 87 -2.42 -16.95 23.18
CA SER A 87 -1.13 -16.54 22.61
C SER A 87 -0.27 -15.78 23.62
N ASP A 88 -0.78 -15.51 24.84
CA ASP A 88 0.00 -14.91 25.91
C ASP A 88 0.13 -15.87 27.11
N PHE A 89 1.19 -16.68 27.11
CA PHE A 89 1.62 -17.43 28.29
C PHE A 89 2.49 -16.59 29.25
N GLY A 90 2.75 -15.31 28.94
CA GLY A 90 3.62 -14.39 29.71
C GLY A 90 3.34 -14.31 31.21
N VAL A 91 2.08 -14.50 31.62
CA VAL A 91 1.68 -14.45 33.04
C VAL A 91 1.68 -15.84 33.71
N SER A 92 1.60 -16.91 32.93
CA SER A 92 1.54 -18.28 33.46
C SER A 92 2.89 -18.74 34.04
N ALA A 93 4.01 -18.23 33.52
CA ALA A 93 5.38 -18.65 33.84
C ALA A 93 5.88 -18.22 35.22
N GLN A 94 5.36 -17.12 35.75
CA GLN A 94 5.85 -16.50 36.98
C GLN A 94 5.65 -17.34 38.26
N ILE A 95 4.96 -18.48 38.20
CA ILE A 95 4.45 -19.16 39.40
C ILE A 95 4.87 -20.65 39.53
N THR A 96 5.70 -21.20 38.63
CA THR A 96 6.36 -22.49 38.96
C THR A 96 7.57 -22.30 39.87
N ALA A 97 8.17 -21.10 39.88
CA ALA A 97 9.20 -20.72 40.84
C ALA A 97 8.55 -20.15 42.12
N THR A 98 8.38 -21.02 43.13
CA THR A 98 7.97 -20.79 44.53
C THR A 98 6.47 -20.53 44.85
N ILE A 99 5.97 -21.39 45.74
CA ILE A 99 4.67 -21.35 46.44
C ILE A 99 4.39 -19.98 47.12
N ALA A 100 5.43 -19.16 47.36
CA ALA A 100 5.36 -17.84 47.99
C ALA A 100 4.72 -16.74 47.10
N LYS A 101 4.71 -16.87 45.76
CA LYS A 101 4.14 -15.86 44.84
C LYS A 101 2.64 -15.98 44.57
N ARG A 102 1.90 -16.90 45.22
CA ARG A 102 0.42 -16.92 45.22
C ARG A 102 -0.22 -15.73 45.97
N LYS A 103 0.54 -14.68 46.26
CA LYS A 103 0.13 -13.48 47.02
C LYS A 103 0.30 -12.15 46.26
N SER A 104 0.84 -12.14 45.03
CA SER A 104 1.06 -10.89 44.27
C SER A 104 -0.01 -10.62 43.21
N PHE A 105 -0.35 -9.34 43.06
CA PHE A 105 -1.42 -8.77 42.23
C PHE A 105 -1.03 -8.75 40.75
N ILE A 106 -1.44 -9.74 39.94
CA ILE A 106 -1.01 -9.84 38.53
C ILE A 106 -2.15 -10.35 37.64
N GLY A 107 -2.40 -9.62 36.54
CA GLY A 107 -3.44 -9.84 35.52
C GLY A 107 -4.20 -8.54 35.22
N THR A 108 -5.02 -8.51 34.16
CA THR A 108 -5.78 -7.27 33.84
C THR A 108 -7.06 -7.18 34.68
N PRO A 109 -7.19 -6.17 35.54
CA PRO A 109 -8.18 -6.12 36.61
C PRO A 109 -9.63 -6.43 36.26
N TYR A 110 -10.08 -6.09 35.05
CA TYR A 110 -11.48 -6.22 34.65
C TYR A 110 -11.91 -7.67 34.34
N TRP A 111 -10.97 -8.55 33.98
CA TRP A 111 -11.23 -9.98 33.70
C TRP A 111 -10.99 -10.88 34.91
N MET A 112 -10.46 -10.32 36.00
CA MET A 112 -10.12 -11.08 37.20
C MET A 112 -11.37 -11.62 37.91
N ALA A 113 -11.26 -12.85 38.41
CA ALA A 113 -12.29 -13.45 39.24
C ALA A 113 -12.28 -12.85 40.67
N PRO A 114 -13.43 -12.78 41.38
CA PRO A 114 -13.50 -12.18 42.70
C PRO A 114 -12.59 -12.84 43.73
N GLU A 115 -12.36 -14.15 43.61
CA GLU A 115 -11.41 -14.86 44.47
C GLU A 115 -9.95 -14.48 44.21
N VAL A 116 -9.61 -14.08 42.98
CA VAL A 116 -8.27 -13.58 42.60
C VAL A 116 -8.05 -12.19 43.21
N ALA A 117 -9.05 -11.31 43.12
CA ALA A 117 -9.01 -9.99 43.75
C ALA A 117 -8.94 -10.05 45.29
N ALA A 118 -9.41 -11.13 45.90
CA ALA A 118 -9.43 -11.33 47.36
C ALA A 118 -8.25 -12.17 47.90
N VAL A 119 -7.25 -12.48 47.07
CA VAL A 119 -6.13 -13.38 47.39
C VAL A 119 -5.39 -12.97 48.66
N GLU A 120 -5.12 -11.68 48.86
CA GLU A 120 -4.45 -11.16 50.06
C GLU A 120 -5.22 -11.46 51.36
N ARG A 121 -6.55 -11.61 51.29
CA ARG A 121 -7.43 -11.82 52.45
C ARG A 121 -7.85 -13.29 52.67
N LYS A 122 -7.96 -14.09 51.61
CA LYS A 122 -8.63 -15.41 51.67
C LYS A 122 -7.77 -16.61 51.27
N GLY A 123 -6.57 -16.38 50.74
CA GLY A 123 -5.61 -17.42 50.38
C GLY A 123 -5.98 -18.21 49.12
N GLY A 124 -5.14 -18.10 48.08
CA GLY A 124 -5.10 -18.98 46.90
C GLY A 124 -6.32 -18.95 45.97
N TYR A 125 -6.11 -19.32 44.71
CA TYR A 125 -7.14 -19.54 43.69
C TYR A 125 -6.75 -20.76 42.83
N ASN A 126 -7.71 -21.32 42.10
CA ASN A 126 -7.50 -22.48 41.23
C ASN A 126 -7.82 -22.14 39.77
N GLN A 127 -7.72 -23.14 38.89
CA GLN A 127 -7.93 -23.01 37.45
C GLN A 127 -9.33 -22.54 37.04
N LEU A 128 -10.29 -22.53 37.97
CA LEU A 128 -11.64 -22.04 37.68
C LEU A 128 -11.69 -20.52 37.52
N CYS A 129 -10.65 -19.77 37.90
CA CYS A 129 -10.53 -18.36 37.57
C CYS A 129 -10.56 -18.11 36.06
N ASP A 130 -10.03 -19.05 35.26
CA ASP A 130 -10.04 -18.97 33.80
C ASP A 130 -11.48 -18.98 33.25
N LEU A 131 -12.40 -19.73 33.87
CA LEU A 131 -13.80 -19.80 33.44
C LEU A 131 -14.57 -18.51 33.74
N TRP A 132 -14.19 -17.79 34.79
CA TRP A 132 -14.72 -16.44 35.02
C TRP A 132 -14.27 -15.49 33.93
N ALA A 133 -12.99 -15.53 33.57
CA ALA A 133 -12.43 -14.69 32.51
C ALA A 133 -13.07 -14.97 31.13
N VAL A 134 -13.44 -16.22 30.83
CA VAL A 134 -14.26 -16.57 29.65
C VAL A 134 -15.64 -15.88 29.72
N GLY A 135 -16.28 -15.85 30.88
CA GLY A 135 -17.56 -15.15 31.07
C GLY A 135 -17.44 -13.63 30.85
N ILE A 136 -16.35 -13.01 31.33
CA ILE A 136 -16.09 -11.58 31.08
C ILE A 136 -15.78 -11.33 29.60
N THR A 137 -14.97 -12.18 28.98
CA THR A 137 -14.66 -12.11 27.53
C THR A 137 -15.94 -12.22 26.69
N ALA A 138 -16.89 -13.06 27.10
CA ALA A 138 -18.17 -13.17 26.41
C ALA A 138 -18.99 -11.88 26.48
N ILE A 139 -18.97 -11.17 27.62
CA ILE A 139 -19.61 -9.85 27.77
C ILE A 139 -18.88 -8.80 26.93
N GLU A 140 -17.54 -8.80 26.97
CA GLU A 140 -16.71 -7.88 26.20
C GLU A 140 -16.99 -8.01 24.69
N LEU A 141 -17.05 -9.25 24.17
CA LEU A 141 -17.40 -9.49 22.77
C LEU A 141 -18.83 -9.05 22.42
N ALA A 142 -19.74 -9.04 23.40
CA ALA A 142 -21.12 -8.63 23.24
C ALA A 142 -21.32 -7.10 23.34
N GLU A 143 -20.52 -6.42 24.16
CA GLU A 143 -20.70 -5.02 24.57
C GLU A 143 -19.52 -4.10 24.21
N LEU A 144 -18.53 -4.61 23.48
CA LEU A 144 -17.29 -3.94 23.06
C LEU A 144 -16.31 -3.60 24.19
N GLN A 145 -16.72 -3.78 25.44
CA GLN A 145 -15.91 -3.49 26.62
C GLN A 145 -16.28 -4.42 27.78
N PRO A 146 -15.34 -4.76 28.67
CA PRO A 146 -15.65 -5.55 29.85
C PRO A 146 -16.51 -4.74 30.84
N PRO A 147 -17.20 -5.40 31.79
CA PRO A 147 -17.90 -4.71 32.86
C PRO A 147 -16.95 -3.85 33.70
N MET A 148 -17.44 -2.68 34.14
CA MET A 148 -16.69 -1.73 34.99
C MET A 148 -15.45 -1.11 34.32
N PHE A 149 -15.34 -1.15 32.99
CA PHE A 149 -14.21 -0.56 32.26
C PHE A 149 -14.02 0.94 32.54
N ASP A 150 -15.12 1.68 32.73
CA ASP A 150 -15.12 3.11 33.09
C ASP A 150 -14.55 3.40 34.49
N LEU A 151 -14.34 2.38 35.33
CA LEU A 151 -13.79 2.54 36.68
C LEU A 151 -12.26 2.38 36.67
N HIS A 152 -11.58 3.12 37.55
CA HIS A 152 -10.17 2.89 37.82
C HIS A 152 -9.93 1.42 38.22
N PRO A 153 -8.88 0.73 37.72
CA PRO A 153 -8.71 -0.72 37.90
C PRO A 153 -8.72 -1.16 39.37
N MET A 154 -8.06 -0.40 40.25
CA MET A 154 -8.07 -0.66 41.70
C MET A 154 -9.48 -0.53 42.33
N ARG A 155 -10.33 0.33 41.78
CA ARG A 155 -11.71 0.51 42.24
C ARG A 155 -12.56 -0.69 41.83
N ALA A 156 -12.39 -1.20 40.61
CA ALA A 156 -13.07 -2.41 40.15
C ALA A 156 -12.73 -3.63 41.05
N LEU A 157 -11.44 -3.83 41.33
CA LEU A 157 -10.98 -4.92 42.21
C LEU A 157 -11.52 -4.78 43.63
N PHE A 158 -11.48 -3.58 44.19
CA PHE A 158 -12.06 -3.31 45.51
C PHE A 158 -13.56 -3.68 45.56
N LEU A 159 -14.34 -3.33 44.54
CA LEU A 159 -15.76 -3.68 44.45
C LEU A 159 -15.98 -5.19 44.40
N MET A 160 -15.16 -5.93 43.65
CA MET A 160 -15.25 -7.40 43.58
C MET A 160 -15.04 -8.08 44.94
N THR A 161 -14.25 -7.48 45.83
CA THR A 161 -14.01 -8.04 47.18
C THR A 161 -15.17 -7.84 48.16
N LYS A 162 -16.18 -7.02 47.83
CA LYS A 162 -17.31 -6.76 48.73
C LYS A 162 -18.26 -7.96 48.85
N SER A 163 -18.83 -8.14 50.04
CA SER A 163 -19.79 -9.24 50.32
C SER A 163 -21.01 -9.18 49.41
N ASN A 164 -21.57 -7.98 49.22
CA ASN A 164 -22.72 -7.70 48.37
C ASN A 164 -22.41 -7.60 46.86
N PHE A 165 -21.17 -7.85 46.43
CA PHE A 165 -20.82 -7.84 45.01
C PHE A 165 -21.67 -8.87 44.24
N GLN A 166 -22.35 -8.38 43.20
CA GLN A 166 -23.14 -9.19 42.28
C GLN A 166 -22.34 -9.42 40.99
N PRO A 167 -22.31 -10.66 40.47
CA PRO A 167 -21.69 -10.93 39.18
C PRO A 167 -22.30 -10.06 38.06
N PRO A 168 -21.49 -9.57 37.12
CA PRO A 168 -21.97 -8.85 35.95
C PRO A 168 -22.95 -9.68 35.12
N LYS A 169 -23.80 -8.98 34.37
CA LYS A 169 -24.77 -9.54 33.42
C LYS A 169 -24.74 -8.69 32.16
N LEU A 170 -25.21 -9.23 31.04
CA LEU A 170 -25.44 -8.47 29.82
C LEU A 170 -26.48 -7.36 30.09
N LYS A 171 -26.21 -6.14 29.64
CA LYS A 171 -27.03 -4.94 29.86
C LYS A 171 -28.37 -5.05 29.15
N ASP A 172 -28.36 -5.47 27.89
CA ASP A 172 -29.55 -5.60 27.05
C ASP A 172 -30.13 -7.01 27.17
N LYS A 173 -31.26 -7.15 27.88
CA LYS A 173 -31.91 -8.46 28.10
C LYS A 173 -32.60 -9.00 26.85
N MET A 174 -33.06 -8.12 25.96
CA MET A 174 -33.88 -8.50 24.80
C MET A 174 -33.03 -8.82 23.57
N LYS A 175 -31.83 -8.22 23.47
CA LYS A 175 -30.90 -8.47 22.36
C LYS A 175 -30.31 -9.88 22.33
N TRP A 176 -30.21 -10.55 23.47
CA TRP A 176 -29.47 -11.81 23.61
C TRP A 176 -30.37 -12.97 24.03
N SER A 177 -30.08 -14.17 23.49
CA SER A 177 -30.86 -15.36 23.79
C SER A 177 -30.76 -15.78 25.26
N ASN A 178 -31.80 -16.43 25.79
CA ASN A 178 -31.80 -16.99 27.14
C ASN A 178 -30.65 -17.99 27.35
N SER A 179 -30.26 -18.71 26.30
CA SER A 179 -29.11 -19.61 26.31
C SER A 179 -27.80 -18.85 26.57
N PHE A 180 -27.60 -17.70 25.91
CA PHE A 180 -26.40 -16.88 26.13
C PHE A 180 -26.37 -16.25 27.54
N HIS A 181 -27.50 -15.72 28.02
CA HIS A 181 -27.61 -15.24 29.40
C HIS A 181 -27.31 -16.34 30.42
N HIS A 182 -27.79 -17.57 30.18
CA HIS A 182 -27.53 -18.71 31.05
C HIS A 182 -26.04 -19.12 31.04
N PHE A 183 -25.40 -19.12 29.86
CA PHE A 183 -23.96 -19.38 29.73
C PHE A 183 -23.13 -18.38 30.55
N VAL A 184 -23.38 -17.08 30.38
CA VAL A 184 -22.69 -16.02 31.12
C VAL A 184 -22.93 -16.17 32.63
N LYS A 185 -24.16 -16.46 33.04
CA LYS A 185 -24.50 -16.70 34.46
C LYS A 185 -23.75 -17.88 35.06
N MET A 186 -23.60 -18.98 34.31
CA MET A 186 -22.84 -20.16 34.76
C MET A 186 -21.35 -19.85 34.88
N ALA A 187 -20.75 -19.22 33.85
CA ALA A 187 -19.34 -18.84 33.84
C ALA A 187 -18.99 -17.84 34.97
N LEU A 188 -19.85 -16.85 35.21
CA LEU A 188 -19.70 -15.81 36.25
C LEU A 188 -20.27 -16.23 37.60
N THR A 189 -20.17 -17.51 37.96
CA THR A 189 -20.51 -17.98 39.31
C THR A 189 -19.46 -17.47 40.31
N LYS A 190 -19.87 -16.59 41.24
CA LYS A 190 -18.98 -15.95 42.24
C LYS A 190 -18.24 -16.97 43.11
N ASN A 191 -18.91 -18.04 43.53
CA ASN A 191 -18.29 -19.08 44.34
C ASN A 191 -17.50 -20.05 43.44
N PRO A 192 -16.16 -20.09 43.51
CA PRO A 192 -15.36 -20.96 42.64
C PRO A 192 -15.70 -22.44 42.83
N LYS A 193 -16.10 -22.89 44.03
CA LYS A 193 -16.50 -24.28 44.28
C LYS A 193 -17.78 -24.69 43.53
N LYS A 194 -18.62 -23.72 43.16
CA LYS A 194 -19.86 -23.94 42.41
C LYS A 194 -19.69 -23.61 40.92
N ARG A 195 -18.57 -22.99 40.52
CA ARG A 195 -18.31 -22.62 39.13
C ARG A 195 -18.03 -23.90 38.33
N PRO A 196 -18.69 -24.10 37.17
CA PRO A 196 -18.49 -25.29 36.35
C PRO A 196 -17.06 -25.35 35.80
N THR A 197 -16.59 -26.57 35.53
CA THR A 197 -15.32 -26.81 34.81
C THR A 197 -15.46 -26.51 33.33
N ALA A 198 -14.33 -26.41 32.61
CA ALA A 198 -14.32 -26.24 31.16
C ALA A 198 -15.09 -27.35 30.44
N GLU A 199 -14.90 -28.60 30.85
CA GLU A 199 -15.63 -29.77 30.32
C GLU A 199 -17.15 -29.62 30.47
N LYS A 200 -17.62 -29.16 31.63
CA LYS A 200 -19.05 -28.95 31.89
C LYS A 200 -19.63 -27.76 31.11
N LEU A 201 -18.83 -26.73 30.86
CA LEU A 201 -19.23 -25.59 30.02
C LEU A 201 -19.23 -25.93 28.52
N LEU A 202 -18.36 -26.85 28.06
CA LEU A 202 -18.36 -27.34 26.66
C LEU A 202 -19.65 -28.07 26.28
N GLN A 203 -20.37 -28.62 27.26
CA GLN A 203 -21.67 -29.28 27.06
C GLN A 203 -22.85 -28.30 27.06
N HIS A 204 -22.61 -26.99 27.25
CA HIS A 204 -23.69 -26.02 27.36
C HIS A 204 -24.32 -25.71 25.99
N PRO A 205 -25.68 -25.62 25.89
CA PRO A 205 -26.39 -25.39 24.61
C PRO A 205 -25.89 -24.19 23.80
N PHE A 206 -25.41 -23.13 24.47
CA PHE A 206 -24.83 -21.95 23.82
C PHE A 206 -23.59 -22.28 22.98
N VAL A 207 -22.74 -23.22 23.38
CA VAL A 207 -21.49 -23.54 22.65
C VAL A 207 -21.59 -24.82 21.83
N THR A 208 -22.60 -25.67 22.08
CA THR A 208 -22.88 -26.89 21.31
C THR A 208 -23.79 -26.65 20.10
N GLN A 209 -24.15 -25.39 19.81
CA GLN A 209 -24.97 -25.06 18.65
C GLN A 209 -24.19 -25.31 17.34
N PRO A 210 -24.86 -25.80 16.28
CA PRO A 210 -24.18 -26.11 15.02
C PRO A 210 -23.64 -24.84 14.36
N LEU A 211 -22.37 -24.86 13.94
CA LEU A 211 -21.85 -23.84 13.05
C LEU A 211 -22.54 -23.96 11.69
N THR A 212 -23.36 -22.98 11.33
CA THR A 212 -23.94 -22.91 9.99
C THR A 212 -22.84 -22.61 8.98
N ARG A 213 -22.98 -23.18 7.76
CA ARG A 213 -22.05 -22.95 6.65
C ARG A 213 -21.85 -21.45 6.37
N SER A 214 -22.90 -20.65 6.50
CA SER A 214 -22.85 -19.19 6.36
C SER A 214 -21.93 -18.54 7.38
N LEU A 215 -21.97 -18.97 8.64
CA LEU A 215 -21.12 -18.45 9.70
C LEU A 215 -19.65 -18.80 9.53
N ALA A 216 -19.38 -20.04 9.09
CA ALA A 216 -18.02 -20.48 8.82
C ALA A 216 -17.43 -19.69 7.64
N ILE A 217 -18.24 -19.43 6.60
CA ILE A 217 -17.86 -18.57 5.48
C ILE A 217 -17.63 -17.13 5.95
N GLU A 218 -18.49 -16.56 6.79
CA GLU A 218 -18.36 -15.21 7.32
C GLU A 218 -17.10 -15.04 8.20
N LEU A 219 -16.81 -16.04 9.04
CA LEU A 219 -15.55 -16.12 9.81
C LEU A 219 -14.33 -16.16 8.89
N LEU A 220 -14.37 -17.01 7.87
CA LEU A 220 -13.30 -17.11 6.88
C LEU A 220 -13.14 -15.79 6.11
N ASP A 221 -14.23 -15.15 5.70
CA ASP A 221 -14.20 -13.88 4.96
C ASP A 221 -13.63 -12.75 5.83
N LYS A 222 -13.95 -12.70 7.13
CA LYS A 222 -13.40 -11.71 8.08
C LYS A 222 -11.96 -11.99 8.52
N VAL A 223 -11.58 -13.25 8.73
CA VAL A 223 -10.18 -13.62 9.02
C VAL A 223 -9.27 -13.30 7.82
N ASN A 224 -9.80 -13.45 6.60
CA ASN A 224 -9.07 -13.12 5.39
C ASN A 224 -9.15 -11.62 5.02
N ASN A 225 -10.13 -10.87 5.56
CA ASN A 225 -10.35 -9.44 5.32
C ASN A 225 -10.75 -8.69 6.63
N PRO A 226 -9.80 -8.41 7.54
CA PRO A 226 -10.09 -7.82 8.86
C PRO A 226 -10.61 -6.37 8.81
N ASP A 227 -10.41 -5.64 7.70
CA ASP A 227 -10.75 -4.21 7.57
C ASP A 227 -12.22 -3.94 7.11
N HIS A 228 -13.10 -4.95 7.04
CA HIS A 228 -14.48 -4.74 6.60
C HIS A 228 -15.40 -4.32 7.77
N SER A 229 -15.54 -3.00 7.96
CA SER A 229 -16.64 -2.44 8.74
C SER A 229 -17.97 -2.78 8.08
N THR A 230 -19.00 -3.03 8.90
CA THR A 230 -20.40 -3.24 8.48
C THR A 230 -20.97 -1.97 7.88
N TYR A 231 -20.60 -1.68 6.64
CA TYR A 231 -21.42 -0.93 5.71
C TYR A 231 -21.80 -1.90 4.60
N HIS A 232 -23.03 -2.41 4.66
CA HIS A 232 -23.74 -2.66 3.43
C HIS A 232 -24.02 -1.28 2.81
N ASP A 233 -23.02 -0.73 2.11
CA ASP A 233 -23.35 0.14 0.98
C ASP A 233 -24.17 -0.79 0.08
N PHE A 234 -25.48 -0.55 0.00
CA PHE A 234 -26.22 -1.03 -1.15
C PHE A 234 -25.48 -0.45 -2.35
N ASP A 235 -24.68 -1.28 -3.02
CA ASP A 235 -24.09 -0.94 -4.31
C ASP A 235 -25.26 -0.75 -5.27
N ASP A 236 -25.72 0.50 -5.44
CA ASP A 236 -26.57 0.92 -6.57
C ASP A 236 -25.75 1.03 -7.88
N ASP A 237 -24.58 0.38 -7.89
CA ASP A 237 -23.58 0.34 -8.96
C ASP A 237 -23.37 -1.10 -9.44
N ASP A 238 -24.44 -1.89 -9.51
CA ASP A 238 -24.47 -3.04 -10.40
C ASP A 238 -24.20 -2.50 -11.83
N PRO A 239 -23.20 -3.01 -12.56
CA PRO A 239 -22.89 -2.47 -13.87
C PRO A 239 -24.06 -2.74 -14.81
N GLU A 240 -24.74 -1.68 -15.25
CA GLU A 240 -25.40 -1.72 -16.56
C GLU A 240 -24.37 -2.23 -17.58
N PRO A 241 -24.74 -3.18 -18.45
CA PRO A 241 -23.82 -3.83 -19.37
C PRO A 241 -23.40 -2.83 -20.44
N LEU A 242 -22.36 -2.04 -20.17
CA LEU A 242 -21.69 -1.24 -21.18
C LEU A 242 -20.84 -2.17 -22.04
N VAL A 243 -21.24 -2.23 -23.31
CA VAL A 243 -20.57 -2.74 -24.52
C VAL A 243 -19.24 -3.47 -24.26
N ALA A 244 -19.20 -4.76 -24.61
CA ALA A 244 -18.05 -5.65 -24.47
C ALA A 244 -16.75 -5.04 -25.05
N VAL A 245 -15.95 -4.40 -24.19
CA VAL A 245 -14.58 -4.00 -24.51
C VAL A 245 -13.69 -5.25 -24.46
N PRO A 246 -12.80 -5.48 -25.46
CA PRO A 246 -11.93 -6.65 -25.46
C PRO A 246 -11.02 -6.70 -24.23
N HIS A 247 -10.98 -7.83 -23.54
CA HIS A 247 -10.01 -8.08 -22.44
C HIS A 247 -8.55 -8.04 -22.92
N ARG A 248 -8.33 -8.17 -24.23
CA ARG A 248 -7.01 -8.15 -24.89
C ARG A 248 -7.08 -7.30 -26.16
N ILE A 249 -6.20 -6.31 -26.27
CA ILE A 249 -6.13 -5.40 -27.42
C ILE A 249 -4.84 -5.70 -28.18
N HIS A 250 -4.96 -6.14 -29.44
CA HIS A 250 -3.81 -6.41 -30.29
C HIS A 250 -3.35 -5.15 -31.03
N SER A 251 -2.04 -4.96 -31.13
CA SER A 251 -1.43 -3.96 -32.00
C SER A 251 -1.83 -4.26 -33.44
N THR A 252 -2.13 -3.22 -34.21
CA THR A 252 -2.35 -3.36 -35.65
C THR A 252 -1.06 -3.90 -36.30
N SER A 253 -1.20 -4.93 -37.15
CA SER A 253 -0.06 -5.62 -37.76
C SER A 253 0.78 -4.68 -38.63
N ARG A 254 2.07 -4.99 -38.76
CA ARG A 254 3.16 -4.22 -39.39
C ARG A 254 3.07 -4.04 -40.93
N ASN A 255 1.87 -4.02 -41.52
CA ASN A 255 1.66 -4.10 -42.97
C ASN A 255 1.20 -2.80 -43.64
N VAL A 256 1.78 -1.67 -43.27
CA VAL A 256 1.77 -0.48 -44.14
C VAL A 256 3.21 -0.01 -44.32
N ARG A 257 3.64 0.12 -45.58
CA ARG A 257 4.88 0.78 -45.99
C ARG A 257 4.81 2.25 -45.58
N GLU A 258 5.04 2.56 -44.31
CA GLU A 258 5.38 3.90 -43.86
C GLU A 258 6.91 3.98 -43.72
N GLU A 259 7.50 5.04 -44.26
CA GLU A 259 8.94 5.26 -44.32
C GLU A 259 9.57 5.16 -42.92
N LYS A 260 10.36 4.11 -42.69
CA LYS A 260 11.15 3.94 -41.48
C LYS A 260 12.10 5.13 -41.35
N THR A 261 11.98 5.89 -40.26
CA THR A 261 12.97 6.91 -39.93
C THR A 261 14.31 6.25 -39.56
N ARG A 262 15.44 6.87 -39.94
CA ARG A 262 16.80 6.34 -39.73
C ARG A 262 17.09 5.93 -38.28
N SER A 263 16.42 6.54 -37.31
CA SER A 263 16.49 6.23 -35.87
C SER A 263 15.90 4.86 -35.49
N GLU A 264 14.85 4.39 -36.17
CA GLU A 264 14.22 3.09 -35.91
C GLU A 264 15.04 1.90 -36.41
N ILE A 265 15.86 2.13 -37.45
CA ILE A 265 16.69 1.10 -38.07
C ILE A 265 17.91 0.77 -37.18
N ASN A 266 18.51 1.78 -36.55
CA ASN A 266 19.69 1.60 -35.70
C ASN A 266 19.37 0.93 -34.35
N CYS A 267 18.20 1.20 -33.75
CA CYS A 267 17.85 0.68 -32.43
C CYS A 267 17.57 -0.84 -32.45
N LYS A 268 16.97 -1.36 -33.53
CA LYS A 268 16.77 -2.81 -33.71
C LYS A 268 18.08 -3.59 -33.82
N TYR A 269 19.09 -3.02 -34.47
CA TYR A 269 20.40 -3.67 -34.59
C TYR A 269 21.08 -3.77 -33.22
N ILE A 270 20.95 -2.76 -32.37
CA ILE A 270 21.55 -2.73 -31.02
C ILE A 270 20.85 -3.74 -30.10
N LEU A 271 19.51 -3.76 -30.05
CA LEU A 271 18.74 -4.72 -29.24
C LEU A 271 18.94 -6.17 -29.67
N TYR A 272 18.99 -6.45 -30.98
CA TYR A 272 19.22 -7.80 -31.50
C TYR A 272 20.63 -8.32 -31.18
N THR A 273 21.62 -7.43 -31.13
CA THR A 273 23.01 -7.78 -30.79
C THR A 273 23.17 -8.01 -29.28
N LEU A 274 22.53 -7.18 -28.44
CA LEU A 274 22.52 -7.34 -26.97
C LEU A 274 21.83 -8.64 -26.53
N HIS A 275 20.73 -9.00 -27.19
CA HIS A 275 19.99 -10.24 -26.90
C HIS A 275 20.84 -11.49 -27.21
N ASN A 276 21.56 -11.50 -28.33
CA ASN A 276 22.39 -12.66 -28.72
C ASN A 276 23.66 -12.82 -27.85
N LEU A 277 24.22 -11.73 -27.31
CA LEU A 277 25.39 -11.80 -26.43
C LEU A 277 25.04 -12.26 -25.00
N THR A 278 23.84 -11.91 -24.51
CA THR A 278 23.38 -12.27 -23.15
C THR A 278 23.03 -13.76 -23.04
N VAL A 279 22.55 -14.38 -24.12
CA VAL A 279 22.18 -15.80 -24.16
C VAL A 279 23.40 -16.73 -24.18
N ARG A 280 24.58 -16.27 -24.63
CA ARG A 280 25.77 -17.14 -24.78
C ARG A 280 26.71 -17.18 -23.56
N ASN A 281 26.78 -16.13 -22.73
CA ASN A 281 27.75 -16.08 -21.63
C ASN A 281 27.06 -15.77 -20.29
N LYS A 282 26.79 -16.82 -19.49
CA LYS A 282 26.33 -16.73 -18.09
C LYS A 282 27.34 -15.96 -17.22
N ILE A 283 27.30 -14.63 -17.18
CA ILE A 283 28.17 -13.80 -16.31
C ILE A 283 27.39 -12.59 -15.76
N SER A 284 27.66 -12.24 -14.49
CA SER A 284 27.04 -11.18 -13.68
C SER A 284 27.09 -9.78 -14.32
N SER A 285 25.99 -9.04 -14.18
CA SER A 285 25.46 -8.04 -15.12
C SER A 285 25.87 -6.58 -14.90
N CYS A 286 26.68 -6.22 -13.91
CA CYS A 286 26.88 -4.79 -13.59
C CYS A 286 28.12 -4.13 -14.21
N ASN A 287 29.18 -4.86 -14.57
CA ASN A 287 30.39 -4.25 -15.16
C ASN A 287 30.54 -4.50 -16.67
N LEU A 288 29.80 -5.45 -17.24
CA LEU A 288 29.99 -5.85 -18.63
C LEU A 288 29.39 -4.86 -19.64
N VAL A 289 28.29 -4.18 -19.31
CA VAL A 289 27.65 -3.20 -20.21
C VAL A 289 28.58 -2.01 -20.44
N THR A 290 29.18 -1.47 -19.38
CA THR A 290 30.14 -0.36 -19.50
C THR A 290 31.43 -0.78 -20.21
N ILE A 291 31.89 -2.01 -20.01
CA ILE A 291 33.10 -2.54 -20.67
C ILE A 291 32.82 -2.83 -22.15
N ILE A 292 31.67 -3.41 -22.50
CA ILE A 292 31.28 -3.71 -23.88
C ILE A 292 31.04 -2.42 -24.66
N PHE A 293 30.38 -1.41 -24.08
CA PHE A 293 30.21 -0.10 -24.73
C PHE A 293 31.55 0.61 -24.96
N LYS A 294 32.49 0.51 -24.00
CA LYS A 294 33.86 1.02 -24.17
C LYS A 294 34.64 0.22 -25.22
N LEU A 295 34.48 -1.10 -25.29
CA LEU A 295 35.10 -1.95 -26.31
C LEU A 295 34.53 -1.68 -27.70
N PHE A 296 33.22 -1.45 -27.83
CA PHE A 296 32.56 -1.17 -29.11
C PHE A 296 33.01 0.17 -29.67
N ALA A 297 33.10 1.20 -28.82
CA ALA A 297 33.70 2.48 -29.18
C ALA A 297 35.18 2.33 -29.57
N PHE A 298 35.94 1.46 -28.89
CA PHE A 298 37.35 1.22 -29.20
C PHE A 298 37.55 0.46 -30.53
N VAL A 299 36.69 -0.52 -30.83
CA VAL A 299 36.73 -1.32 -32.06
C VAL A 299 36.31 -0.48 -33.27
N GLU A 300 35.31 0.39 -33.17
CA GLU A 300 34.95 1.31 -34.26
C GLU A 300 36.01 2.39 -34.50
N VAL A 301 36.66 2.88 -33.44
CA VAL A 301 37.81 3.80 -33.56
C VAL A 301 39.00 3.10 -34.25
N MET A 302 39.28 1.84 -33.92
CA MET A 302 40.31 1.04 -34.59
C MET A 302 39.99 0.75 -36.07
N ILE A 303 38.74 0.41 -36.41
CA ILE A 303 38.31 0.16 -37.78
C ILE A 303 38.35 1.46 -38.61
N SER A 304 38.04 2.61 -37.99
CA SER A 304 38.16 3.93 -38.63
C SER A 304 39.63 4.36 -38.84
N PHE A 305 40.53 4.00 -37.92
CA PHE A 305 41.97 4.24 -38.05
C PHE A 305 42.61 3.39 -39.16
N LEU A 306 42.11 2.16 -39.37
CA LEU A 306 42.56 1.25 -40.43
C LEU A 306 41.98 1.57 -41.81
N SER A 307 40.86 2.29 -41.89
CA SER A 307 40.18 2.63 -43.16
C SER A 307 40.46 4.05 -43.68
N GLY A 308 41.32 4.83 -43.01
CA GLY A 308 41.83 6.11 -43.51
C GLY A 308 40.80 7.24 -43.64
N ASN A 309 39.56 7.06 -43.16
CA ASN A 309 38.49 8.03 -43.32
C ASN A 309 38.40 8.99 -42.11
N ILE A 310 39.11 10.12 -42.19
CA ILE A 310 39.18 11.17 -41.16
C ILE A 310 37.83 11.91 -40.96
N VAL A 311 36.86 11.77 -41.87
CA VAL A 311 35.58 12.51 -41.83
C VAL A 311 34.62 12.00 -40.74
N LEU A 312 34.79 10.77 -40.23
CA LEU A 312 33.92 10.17 -39.22
C LEU A 312 34.21 10.60 -37.76
N LEU A 313 35.37 11.20 -37.51
CA LEU A 313 35.72 11.73 -36.18
C LEU A 313 34.86 12.94 -35.75
N GLY A 314 34.25 13.64 -36.71
CA GLY A 314 33.31 14.74 -36.42
C GLY A 314 31.92 14.27 -35.96
N TYR A 315 31.52 13.05 -36.34
CA TYR A 315 30.18 12.51 -36.04
C TYR A 315 30.13 11.72 -34.71
N SER A 316 31.26 11.19 -34.23
CA SER A 316 31.28 10.45 -32.96
C SER A 316 31.25 11.35 -31.72
N LEU A 317 31.70 12.61 -31.84
CA LEU A 317 31.67 13.60 -30.75
C LEU A 317 30.26 14.18 -30.49
N PHE A 318 29.28 13.93 -31.37
CA PHE A 318 27.88 14.32 -31.16
C PHE A 318 27.01 13.24 -30.50
N PHE A 319 27.57 12.07 -30.16
CA PHE A 319 26.89 11.05 -29.36
C PHE A 319 27.04 11.34 -27.85
N GLN A 320 26.63 12.53 -27.42
CA GLN A 320 26.47 12.85 -26.01
C GLN A 320 25.00 12.66 -25.63
N MET A 321 24.66 11.45 -25.17
CA MET A 321 23.45 11.10 -24.40
C MET A 321 22.12 11.71 -24.89
N GLY A 322 21.77 11.52 -26.17
CA GLY A 322 20.45 11.86 -26.69
C GLY A 322 19.40 10.82 -26.29
N ALA A 323 18.33 11.26 -25.62
CA ALA A 323 17.23 10.40 -25.19
C ALA A 323 16.52 9.77 -26.43
N CYS A 324 16.58 8.45 -26.58
CA CYS A 324 16.04 7.74 -27.74
C CYS A 324 14.62 7.23 -27.44
N PHE A 325 13.64 7.57 -28.28
CA PHE A 325 12.27 7.04 -28.14
C PHE A 325 12.11 5.72 -28.91
N SER A 326 11.55 4.71 -28.27
CA SER A 326 11.27 3.39 -28.87
C SER A 326 9.76 3.16 -28.95
N LYS A 327 9.25 2.85 -30.14
CA LYS A 327 7.83 2.51 -30.33
C LYS A 327 7.52 1.15 -29.69
N VAL A 328 6.50 1.08 -28.84
CA VAL A 328 6.09 -0.13 -28.10
C VAL A 328 4.71 -0.65 -28.47
N PHE A 329 3.83 0.18 -29.03
CA PHE A 329 2.49 -0.24 -29.44
C PHE A 329 1.98 0.54 -30.66
N ASN A 330 1.30 -0.13 -31.60
CA ASN A 330 0.71 0.51 -32.78
C ASN A 330 -0.82 0.55 -32.69
N GLY A 331 -1.39 1.72 -32.96
CA GLY A 331 -2.84 1.88 -33.08
C GLY A 331 -3.60 1.60 -31.78
N CYS A 332 -3.11 2.08 -30.64
CA CYS A 332 -3.79 2.08 -29.36
C CYS A 332 -5.14 2.82 -29.48
N PRO A 333 -6.27 2.14 -29.23
CA PRO A 333 -7.60 2.76 -29.24
C PRO A 333 -7.93 3.44 -27.91
N LEU A 334 -7.13 3.20 -26.87
CA LEU A 334 -7.40 3.66 -25.51
C LEU A 334 -7.02 5.13 -25.34
N LYS A 335 -7.90 5.89 -24.67
CA LYS A 335 -7.52 7.17 -24.08
C LYS A 335 -6.81 6.93 -22.75
N ILE A 336 -5.48 6.95 -22.79
CA ILE A 336 -4.63 6.73 -21.62
C ILE A 336 -4.49 8.05 -20.84
N HIS A 337 -4.60 7.99 -19.51
CA HIS A 337 -4.47 9.14 -18.60
C HIS A 337 -3.16 9.12 -17.81
N CYS A 338 -2.72 7.93 -17.41
CA CYS A 338 -1.56 7.72 -16.54
C CYS A 338 -0.82 6.43 -16.94
N ALA A 339 0.48 6.36 -16.66
CA ALA A 339 1.32 5.21 -16.97
C ALA A 339 2.42 5.04 -15.92
N THR A 340 2.81 3.80 -15.66
CA THR A 340 3.88 3.42 -14.74
C THR A 340 4.53 2.12 -15.23
N SER A 341 5.68 1.75 -14.67
CA SER A 341 6.31 0.44 -14.91
C SER A 341 6.26 -0.43 -13.66
N TRP A 342 6.35 -1.74 -13.87
CA TRP A 342 6.59 -2.71 -12.82
C TRP A 342 7.47 -3.84 -13.35
N ILE A 343 8.34 -4.37 -12.49
CA ILE A 343 9.14 -5.56 -12.79
C ILE A 343 8.60 -6.68 -11.94
N ASN A 344 8.14 -7.74 -12.58
CA ASN A 344 7.65 -8.91 -11.86
C ASN A 344 8.80 -9.52 -11.04
N PRO A 345 8.67 -9.64 -9.70
CA PRO A 345 9.76 -10.14 -8.87
C PRO A 345 10.11 -11.61 -9.16
N ASP A 346 9.13 -12.40 -9.61
CA ASP A 346 9.27 -13.83 -9.84
C ASP A 346 9.84 -14.11 -11.24
N THR A 347 9.25 -13.52 -12.28
CA THR A 347 9.67 -13.78 -13.68
C THR A 347 10.77 -12.84 -14.16
N ARG A 348 10.96 -11.69 -13.50
CA ARG A 348 11.82 -10.57 -13.95
C ARG A 348 11.37 -9.89 -15.24
N ASP A 349 10.15 -10.18 -15.71
CA ASP A 349 9.58 -9.49 -16.86
C ASP A 349 9.22 -8.06 -16.54
N GLN A 350 9.44 -7.18 -17.52
CA GLN A 350 9.15 -5.76 -17.42
C GLN A 350 7.77 -5.47 -18.02
N TYR A 351 6.91 -4.86 -17.24
CA TYR A 351 5.57 -4.47 -17.65
C TYR A 351 5.42 -2.95 -17.64
N LEU A 352 4.79 -2.42 -18.69
CA LEU A 352 4.16 -1.11 -18.64
C LEU A 352 2.71 -1.29 -18.19
N ILE A 353 2.26 -0.41 -17.30
CA ILE A 353 0.89 -0.38 -16.78
C ILE A 353 0.28 0.97 -17.14
N PHE A 354 -0.90 0.93 -17.74
CA PHE A 354 -1.62 2.07 -18.29
C PHE A 354 -2.96 2.23 -17.60
N GLY A 355 -3.28 3.42 -17.11
CA GLY A 355 -4.61 3.76 -16.60
C GLY A 355 -5.33 4.55 -17.68
N ALA A 356 -6.48 4.05 -18.11
CA ALA A 356 -7.26 4.58 -19.22
C ALA A 356 -8.73 4.78 -18.82
N GLU A 357 -9.52 5.34 -19.73
CA GLU A 357 -10.95 5.57 -19.52
C GLU A 357 -11.72 4.27 -19.18
N GLU A 358 -11.30 3.15 -19.75
CA GLU A 358 -12.00 1.86 -19.66
C GLU A 358 -11.37 0.89 -18.64
N GLY A 359 -10.20 1.20 -18.09
CA GLY A 359 -9.52 0.25 -17.20
C GLY A 359 -8.04 0.53 -16.96
N ILE A 360 -7.44 -0.37 -16.20
CA ILE A 360 -6.01 -0.53 -16.06
C ILE A 360 -5.58 -1.65 -17.02
N TYR A 361 -4.61 -1.37 -17.89
CA TYR A 361 -4.08 -2.29 -18.90
C TYR A 361 -2.58 -2.50 -18.68
N THR A 362 -2.05 -3.62 -19.17
CA THR A 362 -0.61 -3.89 -19.15
C THR A 362 -0.07 -4.34 -20.49
N LEU A 363 1.22 -4.06 -20.69
CA LEU A 363 2.00 -4.47 -21.85
C LEU A 363 3.32 -5.07 -21.38
N ASN A 364 3.58 -6.32 -21.74
CA ASN A 364 4.84 -6.99 -21.46
C ASN A 364 5.92 -6.52 -22.46
N LEU A 365 7.01 -5.93 -21.98
CA LEU A 365 8.12 -5.47 -22.79
C LEU A 365 9.09 -6.60 -23.18
N ASN A 366 9.03 -7.74 -22.50
CA ASN A 366 9.84 -8.91 -22.83
C ASN A 366 9.21 -9.67 -24.03
N GLU A 367 7.89 -9.62 -24.16
CA GLU A 367 7.11 -10.30 -25.20
C GLU A 367 6.57 -9.34 -26.26
N LEU A 368 7.40 -8.40 -26.73
CA LEU A 368 7.02 -7.41 -27.76
C LEU A 368 6.53 -8.04 -29.08
N HIS A 369 6.68 -9.35 -29.27
CA HIS A 369 6.19 -10.07 -30.45
C HIS A 369 4.70 -10.45 -30.35
N GLU A 370 4.13 -10.58 -29.14
CA GLU A 370 2.69 -10.79 -28.96
C GLU A 370 1.89 -9.50 -29.18
N THR A 371 2.54 -8.35 -29.02
CA THR A 371 2.02 -7.00 -29.34
C THR A 371 0.61 -6.72 -28.80
N SER A 372 0.26 -7.27 -27.64
CA SER A 372 -1.08 -7.10 -27.08
C SER A 372 -1.06 -6.45 -25.71
N MET A 373 -2.02 -5.57 -25.45
CA MET A 373 -2.33 -5.08 -24.12
C MET A 373 -3.38 -5.96 -23.47
N GLU A 374 -3.22 -6.24 -22.18
CA GLU A 374 -4.14 -7.04 -21.39
C GLU A 374 -4.81 -6.19 -20.32
N GLN A 375 -6.14 -6.28 -20.21
CA GLN A 375 -6.89 -5.58 -19.18
C GLN A 375 -6.72 -6.28 -17.83
N LEU A 376 -6.28 -5.53 -16.84
CA LEU A 376 -6.05 -5.98 -15.47
C LEU A 376 -7.23 -5.60 -14.56
N PHE A 377 -7.75 -4.38 -14.67
CA PHE A 377 -8.82 -3.89 -13.82
C PHE A 377 -9.83 -3.06 -14.62
N PRO A 378 -11.11 -3.47 -14.73
CA PRO A 378 -12.08 -2.86 -15.65
C PRO A 378 -12.79 -1.65 -15.03
N ARG A 379 -12.01 -0.68 -14.54
CA ARG A 379 -12.54 0.60 -14.04
C ARG A 379 -11.69 1.75 -14.53
N ARG A 380 -12.35 2.82 -14.97
CA ARG A 380 -11.70 4.10 -15.31
C ARG A 380 -10.60 4.42 -14.32
N CYS A 381 -9.42 4.74 -14.82
CA CYS A 381 -8.26 5.02 -14.01
C CYS A 381 -7.56 6.30 -14.48
N THR A 382 -7.41 7.26 -13.58
CA THR A 382 -6.88 8.60 -13.88
C THR A 382 -5.49 8.85 -13.30
N TRP A 383 -5.06 8.02 -12.35
CA TRP A 383 -3.76 8.11 -11.72
C TRP A 383 -3.26 6.71 -11.34
N LEU A 384 -1.95 6.47 -11.46
CA LEU A 384 -1.29 5.22 -11.11
C LEU A 384 0.04 5.49 -10.41
N TYR A 385 0.39 4.63 -9.45
CA TYR A 385 1.72 4.61 -8.84
C TYR A 385 2.05 3.22 -8.34
N VAL A 386 3.27 2.74 -8.61
CA VAL A 386 3.74 1.44 -8.13
C VAL A 386 4.74 1.63 -6.98
N MET A 387 4.47 0.97 -5.86
CA MET A 387 5.42 0.77 -4.76
C MET A 387 5.62 -0.73 -4.55
N ASN A 388 6.82 -1.24 -4.77
CA ASN A 388 7.12 -2.66 -4.66
C ASN A 388 6.14 -3.49 -5.53
N ASN A 389 5.27 -4.31 -4.91
CA ASN A 389 4.24 -5.12 -5.57
C ASN A 389 2.82 -4.56 -5.40
N CYS A 390 2.71 -3.34 -4.88
CA CYS A 390 1.44 -2.64 -4.68
C CYS A 390 1.27 -1.58 -5.77
N LEU A 391 0.24 -1.74 -6.60
CA LEU A 391 -0.20 -0.73 -7.53
C LEU A 391 -1.30 0.10 -6.86
N LEU A 392 -1.07 1.39 -6.74
CA LEU A 392 -2.09 2.35 -6.34
C LEU A 392 -2.74 2.96 -7.57
N SER A 393 -4.03 3.22 -7.48
CA SER A 393 -4.75 3.94 -8.52
C SER A 393 -5.82 4.88 -7.98
N ILE A 394 -6.15 5.93 -8.73
CA ILE A 394 -7.46 6.58 -8.60
C ILE A 394 -8.37 5.93 -9.63
N SER A 395 -9.41 5.23 -9.16
CA SER A 395 -10.28 4.44 -10.04
C SER A 395 -11.77 4.54 -9.69
N GLY A 396 -12.61 4.20 -10.69
CA GLY A 396 -14.06 4.09 -10.54
C GLY A 396 -14.83 5.42 -10.64
N LYS A 397 -16.17 5.34 -10.63
CA LYS A 397 -17.07 6.50 -10.80
C LYS A 397 -16.87 7.56 -9.72
N ALA A 398 -16.76 7.13 -8.46
CA ALA A 398 -16.51 8.01 -7.32
C ALA A 398 -15.06 8.55 -7.24
N SER A 399 -14.18 8.21 -8.19
CA SER A 399 -12.75 8.59 -8.19
C SER A 399 -12.10 8.37 -6.82
N GLN A 400 -11.98 7.11 -6.42
CA GLN A 400 -11.45 6.72 -5.11
C GLN A 400 -10.05 6.14 -5.24
N LEU A 401 -9.22 6.25 -4.20
CA LEU A 401 -7.94 5.55 -4.16
C LEU A 401 -8.15 4.04 -3.95
N TYR A 402 -7.46 3.24 -4.75
CA TYR A 402 -7.38 1.79 -4.65
C TYR A 402 -5.94 1.35 -4.43
N SER A 403 -5.80 0.21 -3.77
CA SER A 403 -4.55 -0.54 -3.57
C SER A 403 -4.72 -1.92 -4.19
N HIS A 404 -3.85 -2.28 -5.12
CA HIS A 404 -3.90 -3.49 -5.90
C HIS A 404 -2.63 -4.33 -5.67
N ASN A 405 -2.80 -5.60 -5.30
CA ASN A 405 -1.71 -6.56 -5.26
C ASN A 405 -1.39 -7.02 -6.68
N LEU A 406 -0.29 -6.53 -7.25
CA LEU A 406 0.09 -6.80 -8.64
C LEU A 406 0.22 -8.31 -8.95
N PRO A 407 1.02 -9.11 -8.22
CA PRO A 407 1.09 -10.55 -8.45
C PRO A 407 -0.28 -11.23 -8.48
N GLY A 408 -1.15 -10.93 -7.52
CA GLY A 408 -2.50 -11.48 -7.46
C GLY A 408 -3.38 -11.05 -8.63
N LEU A 409 -3.17 -9.85 -9.16
CA LEU A 409 -3.95 -9.28 -10.27
C LEU A 409 -3.56 -9.90 -11.60
N PHE A 410 -2.27 -10.18 -11.79
CA PHE A 410 -1.79 -10.98 -12.92
C PHE A 410 -2.26 -12.44 -12.83
N ASP A 411 -2.26 -13.05 -11.64
CA ASP A 411 -2.79 -14.41 -11.45
C ASP A 411 -4.29 -14.50 -11.77
N TYR A 412 -5.06 -13.52 -11.30
CA TYR A 412 -6.49 -13.42 -11.57
C TYR A 412 -6.77 -13.26 -13.07
N ALA A 413 -6.07 -12.35 -13.74
CA ALA A 413 -6.21 -12.15 -15.19
C ALA A 413 -5.90 -13.44 -15.97
N ARG A 414 -4.84 -14.17 -15.62
CA ARG A 414 -4.49 -15.46 -16.22
C ARG A 414 -5.56 -16.54 -16.00
N GLN A 415 -6.21 -16.56 -14.84
CA GLN A 415 -7.28 -17.52 -14.57
C GLN A 415 -8.53 -17.22 -15.41
N MET A 416 -8.88 -15.95 -15.57
CA MET A 416 -10.01 -15.53 -16.39
C MET A 416 -9.83 -15.88 -17.87
N GLN A 417 -8.59 -15.84 -18.37
CA GLN A 417 -8.25 -16.26 -19.74
C GLN A 417 -8.41 -17.78 -19.99
N LYS A 418 -8.39 -18.63 -18.94
CA LYS A 418 -8.50 -20.10 -19.07
C LYS A 418 -9.94 -20.62 -19.06
N LEU A 419 -10.93 -19.77 -18.83
CA LEU A 419 -12.34 -20.14 -18.88
C LEU A 419 -12.84 -20.19 -20.34
N PRO A 420 -13.52 -21.27 -20.79
CA PRO A 420 -13.98 -21.37 -22.18
C PRO A 420 -15.06 -20.34 -22.50
N VAL A 421 -14.89 -19.66 -23.65
CA VAL A 421 -15.62 -18.49 -24.15
C VAL A 421 -17.12 -18.73 -24.44
N SER A 422 -17.64 -19.95 -24.25
CA SER A 422 -19.01 -20.33 -24.66
C SER A 422 -20.03 -20.42 -23.54
N ILE A 423 -19.77 -19.90 -22.34
CA ILE A 423 -20.78 -19.80 -21.28
C ILE A 423 -21.22 -18.33 -21.18
N PRO A 424 -22.50 -18.01 -21.49
CA PRO A 424 -23.03 -16.68 -21.26
C PRO A 424 -22.83 -16.30 -19.79
N ALA A 425 -22.17 -15.17 -19.54
CA ALA A 425 -21.73 -14.70 -18.22
C ALA A 425 -22.86 -14.48 -17.18
N HIS A 426 -24.12 -14.73 -17.54
CA HIS A 426 -25.30 -14.54 -16.68
C HIS A 426 -25.77 -15.81 -15.96
N LYS A 427 -25.06 -16.94 -16.03
CA LYS A 427 -25.47 -18.20 -15.35
C LYS A 427 -24.42 -18.85 -14.45
N LEU A 428 -23.25 -18.24 -14.28
CA LEU A 428 -22.28 -18.68 -13.28
C LEU A 428 -22.33 -17.67 -12.12
N PRO A 429 -22.80 -18.05 -10.92
CA PRO A 429 -22.65 -17.18 -9.77
C PRO A 429 -21.15 -17.02 -9.48
N ASP A 430 -20.70 -15.81 -9.21
CA ASP A 430 -19.34 -15.40 -8.78
C ASP A 430 -18.83 -16.09 -7.48
N ARG A 431 -19.41 -17.25 -7.11
CA ARG A 431 -19.26 -17.96 -5.83
C ARG A 431 -18.48 -19.26 -5.91
N ILE A 432 -17.87 -19.62 -7.04
CA ILE A 432 -17.09 -20.89 -7.17
C ILE A 432 -15.60 -20.66 -7.48
N LEU A 433 -15.06 -19.49 -7.16
CA LEU A 433 -13.60 -19.32 -7.07
C LEU A 433 -13.21 -18.97 -5.63
N PRO A 434 -12.22 -19.69 -5.03
CA PRO A 434 -11.78 -19.40 -3.69
C PRO A 434 -11.21 -17.98 -3.66
N ARG A 435 -11.83 -17.09 -2.87
CA ARG A 435 -11.34 -15.73 -2.53
C ARG A 435 -10.04 -15.81 -1.73
N LYS A 436 -8.98 -16.34 -2.33
CA LYS A 436 -7.61 -16.19 -1.86
C LYS A 436 -7.17 -14.79 -2.29
N PHE A 437 -7.01 -13.91 -1.29
CA PHE A 437 -6.57 -12.51 -1.40
C PHE A 437 -7.57 -11.59 -2.13
N ALA A 438 -8.10 -10.58 -1.43
CA ALA A 438 -8.68 -9.43 -2.09
C ALA A 438 -7.57 -8.73 -2.88
N VAL A 439 -7.50 -9.04 -4.18
CA VAL A 439 -6.45 -8.56 -5.08
C VAL A 439 -6.47 -7.03 -5.22
N SER A 440 -7.62 -6.41 -4.98
CA SER A 440 -7.82 -4.96 -5.03
C SER A 440 -8.66 -4.51 -3.83
N ALA A 441 -8.24 -3.45 -3.15
CA ALA A 441 -8.90 -2.88 -1.97
C ALA A 441 -9.06 -1.36 -2.12
N LYS A 442 -10.23 -0.83 -1.75
CA LYS A 442 -10.48 0.62 -1.65
C LYS A 442 -9.75 1.17 -0.43
N ILE A 443 -9.10 2.33 -0.55
CA ILE A 443 -8.56 3.05 0.60
C ILE A 443 -9.72 3.86 1.24
N PRO A 444 -10.06 3.64 2.52
CA PRO A 444 -11.15 4.35 3.19
C PRO A 444 -10.96 5.86 3.19
N GLU A 445 -12.06 6.63 3.28
CA GLU A 445 -12.02 8.10 3.37
C GLU A 445 -11.27 8.80 2.22
N THR A 446 -11.31 8.22 1.01
CA THR A 446 -10.67 8.81 -0.19
C THR A 446 -11.61 8.94 -1.40
N LYS A 447 -12.93 8.90 -1.17
CA LYS A 447 -13.93 9.15 -2.23
C LYS A 447 -13.71 10.59 -2.75
N TRP A 448 -13.94 10.79 -4.06
CA TRP A 448 -13.78 12.08 -4.74
C TRP A 448 -12.34 12.61 -4.76
N CYS A 449 -11.37 11.70 -4.78
CA CYS A 449 -9.96 12.05 -4.94
C CYS A 449 -9.71 12.54 -6.38
N GLN A 450 -9.25 13.79 -6.49
CA GLN A 450 -9.01 14.47 -7.76
C GLN A 450 -7.59 14.29 -8.26
N LYS A 451 -6.61 14.35 -7.36
CA LYS A 451 -5.18 14.25 -7.66
C LYS A 451 -4.43 13.56 -6.52
N CYS A 452 -3.35 12.88 -6.88
CA CYS A 452 -2.42 12.31 -5.93
C CYS A 452 -0.98 12.63 -6.29
N CYS A 453 -0.14 12.75 -5.26
CA CYS A 453 1.31 12.86 -5.41
C CYS A 453 2.00 11.98 -4.37
N VAL A 454 3.19 11.49 -4.70
CA VAL A 454 3.99 10.62 -3.83
C VAL A 454 5.40 11.18 -3.75
N VAL A 455 5.95 11.28 -2.54
CA VAL A 455 7.31 11.76 -2.33
C VAL A 455 8.05 10.87 -1.34
N ARG A 456 9.36 10.73 -1.54
CA ARG A 456 10.27 10.12 -0.56
C ARG A 456 11.04 11.24 0.11
N ASN A 457 10.98 11.31 1.44
CA ASN A 457 11.83 12.20 2.21
C ASN A 457 13.27 11.64 2.18
N PRO A 458 14.26 12.31 1.55
CA PRO A 458 15.62 11.80 1.44
C PRO A 458 16.39 11.87 2.76
N TYR A 459 15.92 12.65 3.74
CA TYR A 459 16.58 12.82 5.04
C TYR A 459 16.19 11.71 6.01
N THR A 460 14.93 11.29 6.00
CA THR A 460 14.40 10.28 6.92
C THR A 460 14.15 8.93 6.28
N GLY A 461 14.03 8.88 4.95
CA GLY A 461 13.69 7.68 4.18
C GLY A 461 12.19 7.37 4.11
N HIS A 462 11.34 8.07 4.88
CA HIS A 462 9.89 7.89 4.85
C HIS A 462 9.32 8.24 3.48
N LYS A 463 8.25 7.52 3.07
CA LYS A 463 7.57 7.73 1.80
C LYS A 463 6.12 8.12 2.09
N TYR A 464 5.68 9.22 1.51
CA TYR A 464 4.36 9.78 1.74
C TYR A 464 3.55 9.78 0.45
N LEU A 465 2.26 9.46 0.57
CA LEU A 465 1.24 9.60 -0.46
C LEU A 465 0.27 10.68 0.01
N CYS A 466 0.00 11.66 -0.83
CA CYS A 466 -0.96 12.72 -0.55
C CYS A 466 -2.09 12.66 -1.57
N GLY A 467 -3.34 12.77 -1.11
CA GLY A 467 -4.54 12.78 -1.94
C GLY A 467 -5.34 14.06 -1.74
N ALA A 468 -5.68 14.73 -2.83
CA ALA A 468 -6.58 15.88 -2.87
C ALA A 468 -8.02 15.39 -3.02
N LEU A 469 -8.86 15.57 -1.98
CA LEU A 469 -10.30 15.28 -2.00
C LEU A 469 -11.08 16.56 -2.30
N GLN A 470 -12.42 16.50 -2.43
CA GLN A 470 -13.19 17.69 -2.76
C GLN A 470 -13.07 18.83 -1.72
N THR A 471 -12.92 18.50 -0.43
CA THR A 471 -12.94 19.46 0.68
C THR A 471 -11.79 19.26 1.68
N SER A 472 -10.86 18.36 1.40
CA SER A 472 -9.79 18.00 2.31
C SER A 472 -8.59 17.41 1.57
N ILE A 473 -7.49 17.29 2.29
CA ILE A 473 -6.29 16.59 1.86
C ILE A 473 -6.02 15.46 2.85
N VAL A 474 -5.71 14.28 2.31
CA VAL A 474 -5.25 13.13 3.09
C VAL A 474 -3.76 12.93 2.91
N LEU A 475 -3.05 12.69 4.00
CA LEU A 475 -1.64 12.34 4.00
C LEU A 475 -1.48 10.93 4.56
N LEU A 476 -0.89 10.04 3.77
CA LEU A 476 -0.62 8.66 4.11
C LEU A 476 0.88 8.38 4.09
N GLU A 477 1.35 7.48 4.95
CA GLU A 477 2.74 7.03 5.01
C GLU A 477 2.85 5.56 4.64
N TRP A 478 3.89 5.21 3.88
CA TRP A 478 4.21 3.82 3.55
C TRP A 478 4.77 3.08 4.77
N VAL A 479 4.06 2.04 5.21
CA VAL A 479 4.49 1.18 6.32
C VAL A 479 5.07 -0.11 5.74
N GLU A 480 6.39 -0.20 5.67
CA GLU A 480 7.12 -1.30 5.03
C GLU A 480 6.72 -2.69 5.55
N PRO A 481 6.58 -2.94 6.88
CA PRO A 481 6.14 -4.26 7.37
C PRO A 481 4.75 -4.68 6.90
N MET A 482 3.88 -3.71 6.59
CA MET A 482 2.50 -3.95 6.16
C MET A 482 2.33 -3.89 4.63
N GLN A 483 3.35 -3.45 3.90
CA GLN A 483 3.33 -3.21 2.45
C GLN A 483 2.10 -2.39 1.99
N LYS A 484 1.69 -1.41 2.80
CA LYS A 484 0.55 -0.52 2.49
C LYS A 484 0.76 0.90 3.00
N PHE A 485 0.06 1.84 2.38
CA PHE A 485 -0.02 3.23 2.86
C PHE A 485 -1.06 3.33 3.97
N MET A 486 -0.67 3.92 5.10
CA MET A 486 -1.52 4.13 6.27
C MET A 486 -1.84 5.61 6.41
N LEU A 487 -3.11 5.95 6.68
CA LEU A 487 -3.53 7.32 6.91
C LEU A 487 -2.84 7.90 8.15
N ILE A 488 -2.20 9.05 7.99
CA ILE A 488 -1.53 9.78 9.07
C ILE A 488 -2.31 11.04 9.43
N LYS A 489 -2.73 11.82 8.44
CA LYS A 489 -3.51 13.05 8.65
C LYS A 489 -4.63 13.19 7.63
N HIS A 490 -5.75 13.73 8.12
CA HIS A 490 -6.83 14.26 7.31
C HIS A 490 -6.95 15.75 7.64
N ILE A 491 -6.76 16.62 6.63
CA ILE A 491 -6.70 18.07 6.81
C ILE A 491 -7.82 18.69 5.99
N ASP A 492 -8.79 19.30 6.66
CA ASP A 492 -9.86 20.02 5.99
C ASP A 492 -9.31 21.27 5.32
N PHE A 493 -9.48 21.34 4.01
CA PHE A 493 -8.88 22.35 3.17
C PHE A 493 -9.73 22.55 1.91
N PRO A 494 -10.25 23.76 1.65
CA PRO A 494 -10.98 24.03 0.43
C PRO A 494 -10.03 23.96 -0.76
N ILE A 495 -10.13 22.90 -1.55
CA ILE A 495 -9.24 22.69 -2.69
C ILE A 495 -9.52 23.75 -3.77
N PRO A 496 -8.48 24.42 -4.29
CA PRO A 496 -8.62 25.33 -5.42
C PRO A 496 -9.31 24.66 -6.60
N CYS A 497 -10.30 25.33 -7.21
CA CYS A 497 -10.97 24.84 -8.40
C CYS A 497 -10.73 25.81 -9.57
N PRO A 498 -9.98 25.43 -10.62
CA PRO A 498 -9.35 24.12 -10.84
C PRO A 498 -8.05 23.92 -10.03
N LEU A 499 -7.81 22.69 -9.54
CA LEU A 499 -6.56 22.34 -8.86
C LEU A 499 -5.43 22.16 -9.87
N ARG A 500 -4.70 23.23 -10.19
CA ARG A 500 -3.63 23.22 -11.20
C ARG A 500 -2.37 22.52 -10.69
N VAL A 501 -1.92 22.87 -9.49
CA VAL A 501 -0.70 22.35 -8.85
C VAL A 501 -1.09 21.48 -7.66
N PHE A 502 -0.47 20.30 -7.53
CA PHE A 502 -0.64 19.46 -6.34
C PHE A 502 0.61 18.61 -6.11
N GLU A 503 1.57 19.18 -5.38
CA GLU A 503 2.91 18.62 -5.22
C GLU A 503 3.36 18.66 -3.77
N MET A 504 4.10 17.64 -3.31
CA MET A 504 4.71 17.65 -1.99
C MET A 504 6.14 18.19 -2.03
N LEU A 505 6.42 19.20 -1.22
CA LEU A 505 7.73 19.83 -1.07
C LEU A 505 8.37 19.34 0.24
N VAL A 506 9.46 18.58 0.14
CA VAL A 506 10.20 18.09 1.31
C VAL A 506 11.08 19.21 1.86
N VAL A 507 10.91 19.50 3.14
CA VAL A 507 11.71 20.50 3.88
C VAL A 507 12.58 19.76 4.90
N PRO A 508 13.92 19.97 4.93
CA PRO A 508 14.83 19.19 5.77
C PRO A 508 14.49 19.15 7.26
N GLU A 509 13.93 20.24 7.78
CA GLU A 509 13.66 20.43 9.22
C GLU A 509 12.21 20.09 9.62
N GLN A 510 11.38 19.64 8.67
CA GLN A 510 9.98 19.32 8.91
C GLN A 510 9.73 17.81 8.89
N GLU A 511 8.84 17.35 9.76
CA GLU A 511 8.45 15.94 9.87
C GLU A 511 7.73 15.50 8.59
N TYR A 512 6.72 16.26 8.16
CA TYR A 512 5.92 16.00 6.97
C TYR A 512 6.24 17.01 5.85
N PRO A 513 6.20 16.58 4.57
CA PRO A 513 6.30 17.50 3.43
C PRO A 513 5.19 18.57 3.45
N LEU A 514 5.50 19.76 2.95
CA LEU A 514 4.49 20.77 2.67
C LEU A 514 3.72 20.38 1.41
N VAL A 515 2.40 20.61 1.36
CA VAL A 515 1.58 20.31 0.20
C VAL A 515 1.32 21.60 -0.59
N CYS A 516 2.01 21.76 -1.71
CA CYS A 516 1.86 22.88 -2.63
C CYS A 516 0.60 22.70 -3.50
N VAL A 517 -0.38 23.57 -3.31
CA VAL A 517 -1.69 23.55 -3.99
C VAL A 517 -1.84 24.67 -5.04
N GLY A 518 -0.88 25.59 -5.07
CA GLY A 518 -0.90 26.74 -5.98
C GLY A 518 0.43 27.49 -5.98
N VAL A 519 0.59 28.35 -6.98
CA VAL A 519 1.74 29.26 -7.09
C VAL A 519 1.24 30.62 -7.55
N SER A 520 1.60 31.65 -6.80
CA SER A 520 1.29 33.05 -7.07
C SER A 520 2.56 33.84 -7.38
N ARG A 521 2.38 35.06 -7.89
CA ARG A 521 3.49 35.98 -8.13
C ARG A 521 4.10 36.39 -6.79
N GLY A 522 5.43 36.41 -6.70
CA GLY A 522 6.10 36.85 -5.48
C GLY A 522 5.83 38.33 -5.15
N ARG A 523 5.88 38.67 -3.87
CA ARG A 523 5.58 40.02 -3.37
C ARG A 523 6.78 40.97 -3.42
N ASP A 524 7.99 40.41 -3.34
CA ASP A 524 9.25 41.16 -3.28
C ASP A 524 10.08 41.01 -4.56
N PHE A 525 10.93 41.99 -4.88
CA PHE A 525 11.85 41.92 -6.03
C PHE A 525 12.75 40.67 -6.06
N ASN A 526 13.09 40.13 -4.89
CA ASN A 526 13.95 38.94 -4.77
C ASN A 526 13.17 37.61 -4.79
N GLN A 527 11.85 37.64 -4.66
CA GLN A 527 10.99 36.47 -4.68
C GLN A 527 10.21 36.48 -5.99
N VAL A 528 10.55 35.59 -6.92
CA VAL A 528 9.89 35.55 -8.24
C VAL A 528 8.56 34.82 -8.21
N VAL A 529 8.38 33.88 -7.27
CA VAL A 529 7.15 33.10 -7.07
C VAL A 529 6.87 32.90 -5.59
N ARG A 530 5.60 32.71 -5.23
CA ARG A 530 5.17 32.33 -3.89
C ARG A 530 4.43 31.00 -3.99
N PHE A 531 4.82 30.03 -3.17
CA PHE A 531 4.12 28.75 -3.07
C PHE A 531 2.94 28.88 -2.11
N GLU A 532 1.75 28.48 -2.55
CA GLU A 532 0.57 28.32 -1.71
C GLU A 532 0.61 26.90 -1.17
N THR A 533 1.00 26.76 0.11
CA THR A 533 1.23 25.46 0.74
C THR A 533 0.30 25.22 1.92
N VAL A 534 -0.29 24.04 1.98
CA VAL A 534 -0.85 23.47 3.20
C VAL A 534 0.29 22.86 4.01
N ASN A 535 0.37 23.18 5.31
CA ASN A 535 1.43 22.68 6.19
C ASN A 535 0.87 21.61 7.14
N PRO A 536 1.11 20.30 6.89
CA PRO A 536 0.64 19.24 7.77
C PRO A 536 1.27 19.25 9.16
N ASN A 537 2.37 19.98 9.36
CA ASN A 537 3.08 20.08 10.64
C ASN A 537 2.44 21.10 11.61
N SER A 538 1.55 21.98 11.14
CA SER A 538 0.89 22.99 11.97
C SER A 538 -0.47 22.53 12.50
N THR A 539 -0.85 22.98 13.69
CA THR A 539 -2.21 22.83 14.25
C THR A 539 -3.16 23.96 13.87
N SER A 540 -2.62 25.06 13.32
CA SER A 540 -3.40 26.21 12.84
C SER A 540 -3.90 26.00 11.40
N SER A 541 -5.18 26.29 11.21
CA SER A 541 -5.90 26.28 9.93
C SER A 541 -5.15 27.12 8.88
N TRP A 542 -5.03 26.56 7.68
CA TRP A 542 -4.53 27.17 6.45
C TRP A 542 -4.78 28.70 6.38
N PHE A 543 -3.72 29.51 6.35
CA PHE A 543 -3.81 30.94 6.07
C PHE A 543 -3.29 31.20 4.65
N THR A 544 -4.20 31.18 3.67
CA THR A 544 -3.93 31.82 2.38
C THR A 544 -4.65 33.16 2.38
N GLU A 545 -3.91 34.26 2.59
CA GLU A 545 -4.30 35.57 2.08
C GLU A 545 -4.43 35.45 0.55
N SER A 546 -5.64 35.18 0.06
CA SER A 546 -5.92 34.81 -1.33
C SER A 546 -6.42 36.01 -2.14
N ASP A 547 -5.70 37.13 -2.10
CA ASP A 547 -6.06 38.32 -2.91
C ASP A 547 -5.22 38.47 -4.19
N SER A 548 -4.23 37.59 -4.42
CA SER A 548 -3.42 37.62 -5.64
C SER A 548 -3.87 36.56 -6.66
N PRO A 549 -4.11 36.92 -7.93
CA PRO A 549 -4.47 35.95 -8.96
C PRO A 549 -3.37 34.89 -9.11
N GLN A 550 -3.76 33.61 -9.17
CA GLN A 550 -2.85 32.51 -9.44
C GLN A 550 -2.14 32.76 -10.77
N THR A 551 -0.82 32.56 -10.78
CA THR A 551 -0.06 32.67 -12.01
C THR A 551 -0.37 31.44 -12.88
N SER A 552 -0.24 31.55 -14.19
CA SER A 552 -0.43 30.49 -15.19
C SER A 552 0.64 29.40 -15.08
N VAL A 553 0.63 28.70 -13.94
CA VAL A 553 1.60 27.67 -13.59
C VAL A 553 1.12 26.34 -14.16
N THR A 554 1.98 25.70 -14.93
CA THR A 554 1.68 24.42 -15.59
C THR A 554 2.27 23.24 -14.86
N HIS A 555 3.43 23.39 -14.21
CA HIS A 555 4.08 22.31 -13.47
C HIS A 555 4.99 22.84 -12.36
N VAL A 556 5.08 22.08 -11.26
CA VAL A 556 6.03 22.31 -10.17
C VAL A 556 6.70 20.97 -9.87
N THR A 557 8.03 20.95 -9.72
CA THR A 557 8.71 19.74 -9.25
C THR A 557 9.94 20.10 -8.44
N GLN A 558 10.17 19.39 -7.34
CA GLN A 558 11.35 19.57 -6.51
C GLN A 558 12.46 18.66 -7.05
N LEU A 559 13.53 19.26 -7.58
CA LEU A 559 14.65 18.52 -8.18
C LEU A 559 15.57 17.95 -7.11
N GLU A 560 16.04 18.79 -6.20
CA GLU A 560 16.99 18.41 -5.14
C GLU A 560 16.88 19.37 -3.95
N ARG A 561 16.93 18.88 -2.72
CA ARG A 561 16.97 19.67 -1.46
C ARG A 561 16.07 20.91 -1.46
N ASP A 562 16.61 22.07 -1.80
CA ASP A 562 15.91 23.36 -1.84
C ASP A 562 15.60 23.85 -3.26
N THR A 563 16.02 23.14 -4.31
CA THR A 563 15.87 23.48 -5.73
C THR A 563 14.53 23.00 -6.26
N ILE A 564 13.67 23.95 -6.64
CA ILE A 564 12.35 23.71 -7.22
C ILE A 564 12.32 24.29 -8.62
N LEU A 565 11.81 23.51 -9.55
CA LEU A 565 11.52 23.93 -10.90
C LEU A 565 10.04 24.31 -10.99
N VAL A 566 9.77 25.54 -11.43
CA VAL A 566 8.41 26.07 -11.64
C VAL A 566 8.25 26.44 -13.10
N CYS A 567 7.27 25.83 -13.77
CA CYS A 567 6.94 26.10 -15.16
C CYS A 567 5.78 27.11 -15.24
N LEU A 568 6.03 28.25 -15.88
CA LEU A 568 5.14 29.41 -16.01
C LEU A 568 4.97 29.72 -17.49
N ASP A 569 3.80 29.43 -18.07
CA ASP A 569 3.50 29.59 -19.51
C ASP A 569 4.61 29.11 -20.47
N CYS A 570 5.52 29.99 -20.90
CA CYS A 570 6.60 29.71 -21.84
C CYS A 570 7.99 29.69 -21.20
N CYS A 571 8.11 29.82 -19.88
CA CYS A 571 9.39 29.78 -19.18
C CYS A 571 9.40 28.82 -18.00
N ILE A 572 10.59 28.34 -17.69
CA ILE A 572 10.89 27.51 -16.53
C ILE A 572 11.81 28.32 -15.63
N LYS A 573 11.41 28.51 -14.38
CA LYS A 573 12.21 29.18 -13.35
C LYS A 573 12.72 28.17 -12.34
N ILE A 574 14.02 28.22 -12.05
CA ILE A 574 14.64 27.42 -10.99
C ILE A 574 14.74 28.30 -9.75
N VAL A 575 14.00 27.94 -8.71
CA VAL A 575 13.86 28.71 -7.47
C VAL A 575 14.21 27.88 -6.24
N ASN A 576 14.40 28.56 -5.11
CA ASN A 576 14.51 27.89 -3.83
C ASN A 576 13.13 27.62 -3.19
N LEU A 577 13.07 26.96 -2.02
CA LEU A 577 11.84 26.75 -1.24
C LEU A 577 11.10 28.05 -0.88
N GLN A 578 11.79 29.19 -0.86
CA GLN A 578 11.20 30.52 -0.62
C GLN A 578 10.77 31.21 -1.92
N GLY A 579 10.93 30.57 -3.08
CA GLY A 579 10.55 31.10 -4.40
C GLY A 579 11.48 32.18 -4.95
N ARG A 580 12.74 32.23 -4.48
CA ARG A 580 13.80 33.10 -5.00
C ARG A 580 14.60 32.37 -6.06
N LEU A 581 15.02 33.05 -7.14
CA LEU A 581 15.81 32.44 -8.21
C LEU A 581 17.12 31.86 -7.66
N LYS A 582 17.43 30.61 -8.04
CA LYS A 582 18.74 30.01 -7.80
C LYS A 582 19.59 30.16 -9.06
N SER A 583 20.63 30.98 -9.00
CA SER A 583 21.68 31.00 -10.02
C SER A 583 22.90 30.21 -9.50
N SER A 584 23.40 29.30 -10.32
CA SER A 584 24.63 28.56 -10.05
C SER A 584 25.40 28.38 -11.35
N ARG A 585 26.74 28.24 -11.28
CA ARG A 585 27.57 27.91 -12.45
C ARG A 585 27.15 26.60 -13.15
N LYS A 586 26.33 25.77 -12.49
CA LYS A 586 25.83 24.49 -12.99
C LYS A 586 24.38 24.52 -13.49
N LEU A 587 23.59 25.57 -13.21
CA LEU A 587 22.15 25.60 -13.50
C LEU A 587 21.73 27.00 -13.93
N SER A 588 21.14 27.10 -15.13
CA SER A 588 20.47 28.32 -15.60
C SER A 588 19.25 28.60 -14.72
N SER A 589 19.14 29.81 -14.17
CA SER A 589 18.03 30.20 -13.30
C SER A 589 16.70 30.30 -14.06
N GLU A 590 16.76 30.49 -15.38
CA GLU A 590 15.58 30.57 -16.24
C GLU A 590 15.86 29.90 -17.59
N LEU A 591 14.87 29.16 -18.11
CA LEU A 591 14.86 28.59 -19.45
C LEU A 591 13.60 29.09 -20.16
N THR A 592 13.75 29.69 -21.34
CA THR A 592 12.63 30.27 -22.09
C THR A 592 12.36 29.47 -23.35
N PHE A 593 11.10 29.36 -23.72
CA PHE A 593 10.63 28.66 -24.91
C PHE A 593 9.83 29.64 -25.78
N ASP A 594 9.89 29.42 -27.08
CA ASP A 594 9.17 30.16 -28.12
C ASP A 594 7.71 29.71 -28.26
N PHE A 595 7.26 28.80 -27.40
CA PHE A 595 5.92 28.25 -27.37
C PHE A 595 5.39 28.16 -25.94
N ARG A 596 4.06 28.04 -25.80
CA ARG A 596 3.43 27.77 -24.51
C ARG A 596 3.63 26.31 -24.14
N ILE A 597 4.22 26.09 -22.98
CA ILE A 597 4.50 24.77 -22.43
C ILE A 597 3.20 24.23 -21.84
N GLU A 598 2.71 23.10 -22.36
CA GLU A 598 1.57 22.40 -21.77
C GLU A 598 2.03 21.53 -20.60
N SER A 599 3.26 21.03 -20.68
CA SER A 599 3.77 20.02 -19.76
C SER A 599 5.27 19.78 -19.94
N ILE A 600 5.92 19.20 -18.93
CA ILE A 600 7.37 19.03 -18.89
C ILE A 600 7.81 17.67 -18.33
N VAL A 601 8.98 17.22 -18.76
CA VAL A 601 9.69 16.07 -18.17
C VAL A 601 11.10 16.50 -17.80
N CYS A 602 11.44 16.34 -16.52
CA CYS A 602 12.79 16.61 -16.03
C CYS A 602 13.66 15.36 -16.16
N LEU A 603 14.77 15.49 -16.87
CA LEU A 603 15.86 14.51 -16.94
C LEU A 603 17.02 15.00 -16.07
N GLN A 604 18.08 14.20 -15.92
CA GLN A 604 19.20 14.51 -15.02
C GLN A 604 19.91 15.83 -15.33
N ASP A 605 20.20 16.13 -16.60
CA ASP A 605 20.92 17.34 -17.03
C ASP A 605 20.11 18.25 -17.98
N SER A 606 18.84 17.92 -18.22
CA SER A 606 17.99 18.63 -19.19
C SER A 606 16.50 18.54 -18.86
N VAL A 607 15.72 19.42 -19.48
CA VAL A 607 14.25 19.38 -19.42
C VAL A 607 13.68 19.23 -20.82
N LEU A 608 12.67 18.37 -20.97
CA LEU A 608 11.84 18.26 -22.17
C LEU A 608 10.56 19.04 -21.94
N ALA A 609 10.30 20.07 -22.75
CA ALA A 609 9.05 20.81 -22.74
C ALA A 609 8.18 20.40 -23.92
N PHE A 610 6.90 20.18 -23.67
CA PHE A 610 5.92 19.72 -24.64
C PHE A 610 4.88 20.80 -24.90
N TRP A 611 4.44 20.88 -26.14
CA TRP A 611 3.27 21.64 -26.57
C TRP A 611 2.36 20.73 -27.40
N LYS A 612 1.18 21.24 -27.76
CA LYS A 612 0.15 20.50 -28.49
C LYS A 612 0.63 19.67 -29.69
N HIS A 613 1.70 20.09 -30.36
CA HIS A 613 2.17 19.51 -31.63
C HIS A 613 3.67 19.15 -31.64
N GLY A 614 4.31 19.03 -30.48
CA GLY A 614 5.72 18.63 -30.44
C GLY A 614 6.40 18.78 -29.10
N MET A 615 7.72 18.60 -29.12
CA MET A 615 8.57 18.68 -27.94
C MET A 615 9.93 19.32 -28.24
N GLN A 616 10.49 19.98 -27.23
CA GLN A 616 11.83 20.56 -27.26
C GLN A 616 12.58 20.27 -25.96
N GLY A 617 13.77 19.71 -26.08
CA GLY A 617 14.70 19.50 -24.97
C GLY A 617 15.68 20.66 -24.83
N ARG A 618 15.91 21.13 -23.61
CA ARG A 618 16.94 22.15 -23.29
C ARG A 618 17.84 21.69 -22.15
N SER A 619 19.13 22.00 -22.23
CA SER A 619 20.08 21.73 -21.14
C SER A 619 19.87 22.67 -19.96
N PHE A 620 19.95 22.15 -18.73
CA PHE A 620 20.00 23.01 -17.54
C PHE A 620 21.30 23.83 -17.47
N ARG A 621 22.39 23.37 -18.09
CA ARG A 621 23.72 24.01 -18.01
C ARG A 621 23.90 25.11 -19.03
N SER A 622 23.66 24.81 -20.31
CA SER A 622 23.92 25.76 -21.41
C SER A 622 22.68 26.48 -21.91
N ASN A 623 21.46 26.08 -21.48
CA ASN A 623 20.19 26.55 -22.07
C ASN A 623 20.09 26.30 -23.60
N GLU A 624 20.99 25.50 -24.16
CA GLU A 624 20.96 25.15 -25.57
C GLU A 624 19.89 24.09 -25.84
N VAL A 625 19.34 24.14 -27.05
CA VAL A 625 18.39 23.15 -27.54
C VAL A 625 19.14 21.86 -27.83
N ILE A 626 18.83 20.80 -27.07
CA ILE A 626 19.44 19.48 -27.23
C ILE A 626 18.67 18.65 -28.26
N PHE A 627 17.33 18.84 -28.33
CA PHE A 627 16.46 18.01 -29.15
C PHE A 627 15.18 18.75 -29.54
N LYS A 628 14.69 18.57 -30.77
CA LYS A 628 13.38 19.07 -31.24
C LYS A 628 12.72 18.01 -32.10
N ASN A 629 11.47 17.68 -31.83
CA ASN A 629 10.74 16.69 -32.61
C ASN A 629 9.22 16.95 -32.61
N ASN A 630 8.53 16.45 -33.63
CA ASN A 630 7.10 16.69 -33.88
C ASN A 630 6.18 15.64 -33.23
N PHE A 631 6.60 15.05 -32.10
CA PHE A 631 5.79 14.08 -31.37
C PHE A 631 4.97 14.77 -30.28
N CYS A 632 3.66 14.55 -30.28
CA CYS A 632 2.78 14.87 -29.16
C CYS A 632 2.95 13.83 -28.04
N LEU A 633 2.72 14.23 -26.79
CA LEU A 633 2.38 13.34 -25.66
C LEU A 633 1.84 14.18 -24.48
N PHE A 634 0.96 13.63 -23.62
CA PHE A 634 1.23 13.73 -22.16
C PHE A 634 0.75 12.57 -21.28
N ILE A 635 1.66 11.74 -20.75
CA ILE A 635 1.46 10.81 -19.64
C ILE A 635 2.77 10.56 -18.89
N THR A 636 2.83 10.91 -17.60
CA THR A 636 4.05 10.74 -16.79
C THR A 636 3.75 10.35 -15.35
N PHE A 637 4.16 9.15 -14.93
CA PHE A 637 4.57 8.85 -13.55
C PHE A 637 5.75 7.87 -13.63
N ARG A 638 6.98 8.39 -13.43
CA ARG A 638 8.30 7.70 -13.49
C ARG A 638 8.73 7.08 -14.84
N VAL A 639 7.80 6.64 -15.68
CA VAL A 639 8.06 6.23 -17.07
C VAL A 639 7.56 7.31 -18.02
N VAL A 640 8.41 7.69 -18.98
CA VAL A 640 8.03 8.63 -20.04
C VAL A 640 7.49 7.81 -21.20
N VAL A 641 6.16 7.75 -21.31
CA VAL A 641 5.46 7.06 -22.42
C VAL A 641 4.88 8.10 -23.34
N LEU A 642 5.36 8.25 -24.59
CA LEU A 642 4.82 9.14 -25.62
C LEU A 642 3.62 8.54 -26.39
N GLU A 643 2.68 9.40 -26.78
CA GLU A 643 1.47 9.06 -27.52
C GLU A 643 1.41 9.94 -28.78
N SER A 644 1.72 9.38 -29.94
CA SER A 644 1.61 10.13 -31.20
C SER A 644 0.26 9.90 -31.88
N ARG A 645 -0.38 10.98 -32.32
CA ARG A 645 -1.54 10.94 -33.22
C ARG A 645 -1.24 11.72 -34.51
N PRO A 646 -1.78 11.30 -35.67
CA PRO A 646 -1.71 12.09 -36.89
C PRO A 646 -2.34 13.49 -36.69
N THR A 647 -1.66 14.54 -37.13
CA THR A 647 -2.11 15.93 -36.95
C THR A 647 -3.37 16.26 -37.74
N ASP A 648 -3.59 15.56 -38.85
CA ASP A 648 -4.71 15.64 -39.77
C ASP A 648 -5.96 14.88 -39.27
N ASN A 649 -5.81 13.93 -38.34
CA ASN A 649 -6.92 13.17 -37.78
C ASN A 649 -6.78 12.96 -36.26
N PRO A 650 -7.30 13.89 -35.43
CA PRO A 650 -7.19 13.82 -33.97
C PRO A 650 -8.00 12.70 -33.31
N THR A 651 -8.91 12.04 -34.05
CA THR A 651 -9.69 10.89 -33.58
C THR A 651 -9.07 9.54 -33.97
N ALA A 652 -7.96 9.54 -34.71
CA ALA A 652 -7.25 8.31 -35.06
C ALA A 652 -6.61 7.65 -33.82
N ASN A 653 -6.46 6.33 -33.90
CA ASN A 653 -5.74 5.56 -32.89
C ASN A 653 -4.30 6.05 -32.75
N SER A 654 -3.77 5.97 -31.53
CA SER A 654 -2.46 6.50 -31.21
C SER A 654 -1.36 5.46 -31.21
N ASN A 655 -0.14 5.89 -31.48
CA ASN A 655 1.05 5.06 -31.33
C ASN A 655 1.71 5.36 -29.98
N LEU A 656 2.15 4.32 -29.27
CA LEU A 656 2.85 4.49 -28.00
C LEU A 656 4.35 4.30 -28.17
N TYR A 657 5.13 5.19 -27.56
CA TYR A 657 6.59 5.13 -27.49
C TYR A 657 7.05 5.24 -26.04
N ILE A 658 8.23 4.74 -25.73
CA ILE A 658 8.89 4.94 -24.43
C ILE A 658 10.23 5.63 -24.61
N LEU A 659 10.65 6.40 -23.61
CA LEU A 659 12.01 6.93 -23.56
C LEU A 659 13.00 5.85 -23.09
N ALA A 660 13.89 5.41 -23.97
CA ALA A 660 14.93 4.43 -23.66
C ALA A 660 16.16 5.11 -23.02
N GLY A 661 16.72 4.48 -21.99
CA GLY A 661 17.98 4.90 -21.36
C GLY A 661 17.87 5.94 -20.25
N HIS A 662 16.68 6.19 -19.70
CA HIS A 662 16.52 7.11 -18.57
C HIS A 662 16.75 6.38 -17.23
N GLU A 663 17.69 6.88 -16.41
CA GLU A 663 18.11 6.24 -15.16
C GLU A 663 17.02 6.14 -14.09
N ASN A 664 15.93 6.92 -14.17
CA ASN A 664 14.80 6.78 -13.23
C ASN A 664 13.90 5.56 -13.49
N SER A 665 14.28 4.68 -14.42
CA SER A 665 13.60 3.42 -14.74
C SER A 665 14.12 2.20 -13.93
N TYR A 666 14.84 2.42 -12.82
CA TYR A 666 15.34 1.36 -11.94
C TYR A 666 14.94 1.52 -10.47
#